data_AF-A0AA48L1N6-F1
#
_entry.id   AF-A0AA48L1N6-F1
#
_cell.length_a   1.000
_cell.length_b   1.000
_cell.length_c   1.000
_cell.angle_alpha   90.00
_cell.angle_beta   90.00
_cell.angle_gamma   90.00
#
_symmetry.space_group_name_H-M   'P 1'
#
loop_
_entity.id
_entity.type
_entity.pdbx_description
1 polymer ?
#
loop_
_entity_poly.entity_id
_entity_poly.type
_entity_poly.pdbx_seq_one_letter_code
_entity_poly.pdbx_strand_id
1 'polypeptide(L)'
;MAPTEAPNGLYARPRAPKAAPTTATVAGIINRVASTSISPPSPPPEKSLSAQSPPASFQSSAESSGSLSPRAAPAAKPDITQVFAGIDARRRSSTSSTGSVDGTHLRTAFRNAATSVWVITSSHAGHPVGFTAITVNSVCVDPPMVSFNVGRTSSSLDTLSRSLRFAAHLLREDQGHIATRFSATTSKRFSNDDWSWGEDGLPKLPSLARFSGDIVSFSVAGDNLLAIGRLDNITLSPGKPLVYHGGVYGSLTPPPLKKRIYLNAFDMCCVGHQAPGMWTHPSDRARTYKDLEYWINLAQLLERGGFDSLFLADVVGIYDVYRGSRDAAVRSASQVPVNDPVGPISAMAAVTKRLGFGVTVSLTYELPYAFARRMSTLDHLTKGRVAWNVVTSYLKSAATNLGLETQVPHDERYNIAEEFMEVCYKLWENSWEDDAVLEPAEAAEKGIYAHPDKVHDIEHEGKYFHVPGAHLCEPSPQRTPYLFQAGASTKGQAFAAKHAESVFIAGPTVPHLKKITSGIRASAREQGRDPANVKIFALVTIITGSTEEAAQAKYDEYRQYASIEGALALYGGWAGVDLSTIDVDQPLEYVENDAIRSVNQMWSKQGTGDEVWTPRKIAEKIAIGGLGPLIVGSATNVANQLEQWIDEADLDGFNLAYAVTPNTFEDIIEHVVPELRRRGRVPEQVPDAPRKTLRESMGGPEATAYVTPDHPAYKHKRRQL
;
A
#
# COMPACT_ATOMS: atom_id res chain seq x y z
N MET A 1 47.58 -7.90 42.64
CA MET A 1 46.48 -7.27 43.39
C MET A 1 46.47 -5.78 43.09
N ALA A 2 45.56 -5.37 42.21
CA ALA A 2 45.02 -4.02 42.08
C ALA A 2 43.88 -4.15 41.04
N PRO A 3 42.61 -3.89 41.38
CA PRO A 3 41.55 -3.96 40.40
C PRO A 3 41.50 -2.64 39.61
N THR A 4 41.55 -2.76 38.29
CA THR A 4 41.27 -1.70 37.33
C THR A 4 39.81 -1.27 37.41
N GLU A 5 39.58 0.02 37.65
CA GLU A 5 38.26 0.65 37.72
C GLU A 5 37.49 0.51 36.40
N ALA A 6 36.20 0.18 36.50
CA ALA A 6 35.26 0.14 35.39
C ALA A 6 34.87 1.57 34.96
N PRO A 7 34.65 1.84 33.67
CA PRO A 7 34.18 3.15 33.22
C PRO A 7 32.72 3.36 33.65
N ASN A 8 32.44 4.53 34.25
CA ASN A 8 31.12 4.96 34.67
C ASN A 8 30.12 4.93 33.49
N GLY A 9 28.97 4.29 33.69
CA GLY A 9 27.90 4.18 32.70
C GLY A 9 27.32 5.53 32.29
N LEU A 10 26.78 5.59 31.06
CA LEU A 10 26.20 6.78 30.40
C LEU A 10 25.09 7.52 31.19
N TYR A 11 24.62 6.97 32.32
CA TYR A 11 23.55 7.53 33.15
C TYR A 11 23.96 7.74 34.62
N ALA A 12 25.25 7.96 34.90
CA ALA A 12 25.69 8.31 36.26
C ALA A 12 25.03 9.62 36.72
N ARG A 13 24.16 9.52 37.75
CA ARG A 13 23.43 10.65 38.33
C ARG A 13 24.39 11.79 38.73
N PRO A 14 24.06 13.06 38.44
CA PRO A 14 24.81 14.17 39.05
C PRO A 14 24.66 14.12 40.57
N ARG A 15 25.78 14.23 41.29
CA ARG A 15 25.80 14.38 42.76
C ARG A 15 24.96 15.59 43.15
N ALA A 16 23.96 15.37 44.00
CA ALA A 16 23.11 16.43 44.55
C ALA A 16 23.94 17.47 45.32
N PRO A 17 23.78 18.78 45.07
CA PRO A 17 24.36 19.80 45.94
C PRO A 17 23.56 19.90 47.26
N LYS A 18 24.29 20.13 48.34
CA LYS A 18 23.80 20.24 49.71
C LYS A 18 22.69 21.29 49.85
N ALA A 19 21.62 20.92 50.55
CA ALA A 19 20.50 21.78 50.90
C ALA A 19 20.88 22.85 51.94
N ALA A 20 20.31 24.05 51.78
CA ALA A 20 20.06 25.01 52.85
C ALA A 20 18.65 25.64 52.64
N PRO A 21 17.95 26.03 53.70
CA PRO A 21 16.48 26.01 53.72
C PRO A 21 15.86 27.40 53.53
N THR A 22 14.71 27.46 52.85
CA THR A 22 13.74 28.53 53.08
C THR A 22 12.31 28.07 52.77
N THR A 23 11.48 28.21 53.80
CA THR A 23 10.04 28.07 53.87
C THR A 23 9.30 29.11 53.02
N ALA A 24 8.32 28.69 52.21
CA ALA A 24 7.12 29.48 51.93
C ALA A 24 5.98 28.60 51.37
N THR A 25 4.86 28.70 52.05
CA THR A 25 3.56 28.03 51.99
C THR A 25 2.87 28.01 50.61
N VAL A 26 2.34 26.84 50.25
CA VAL A 26 1.32 26.63 49.20
C VAL A 26 -0.06 26.73 49.85
N ALA A 27 -0.88 27.70 49.44
CA ALA A 27 -2.34 27.65 49.62
C ALA A 27 -3.05 28.66 48.72
N GLY A 28 -3.94 28.16 47.86
CA GLY A 28 -5.05 28.92 47.30
C GLY A 28 -4.89 29.37 45.85
N ILE A 29 -5.58 28.68 44.95
CA ILE A 29 -6.50 29.23 43.93
C ILE A 29 -7.21 28.01 43.29
N ILE A 30 -8.30 27.57 43.93
CA ILE A 30 -9.38 26.79 43.30
C ILE A 30 -10.67 27.33 43.96
N ASN A 31 -11.40 28.20 43.27
CA ASN A 31 -12.88 28.24 43.21
C ASN A 31 -13.45 29.58 42.70
N ARG A 32 -14.57 29.45 41.98
CA ARG A 32 -15.51 30.46 41.41
C ARG A 32 -15.06 31.01 40.04
N VAL A 33 -15.84 30.88 38.95
CA VAL A 33 -17.25 31.28 38.73
C VAL A 33 -17.89 30.30 37.71
N ALA A 34 -18.91 29.52 38.07
CA ALA A 34 -20.36 29.73 37.92
C ALA A 34 -20.93 29.74 36.48
N SER A 35 -21.68 28.66 36.19
CA SER A 35 -22.99 28.60 35.50
C SER A 35 -23.21 29.31 34.16
N THR A 36 -23.17 28.51 33.08
CA THR A 36 -24.08 28.64 31.94
C THR A 36 -24.53 27.25 31.50
N SER A 37 -25.81 26.94 31.76
CA SER A 37 -26.47 25.71 31.29
C SER A 37 -26.83 25.86 29.81
N ILE A 38 -26.30 24.96 28.97
CA ILE A 38 -26.79 24.77 27.59
C ILE A 38 -27.26 23.32 27.51
N SER A 39 -28.56 23.14 27.36
CA SER A 39 -29.21 21.83 27.16
C SER A 39 -28.89 21.27 25.76
N PRO A 40 -28.62 19.97 25.61
CA PRO A 40 -28.53 19.34 24.29
C PRO A 40 -29.93 19.05 23.70
N PRO A 41 -30.06 18.98 22.35
CA PRO A 41 -31.34 18.75 21.70
C PRO A 41 -31.77 17.27 21.77
N SER A 42 -33.07 17.05 21.94
CA SER A 42 -33.71 15.74 21.96
C SER A 42 -33.63 15.01 20.60
N PRO A 43 -33.52 13.67 20.57
CA PRO A 43 -33.54 12.89 19.33
C PRO A 43 -34.99 12.64 18.82
N PRO A 44 -35.19 12.36 17.52
CA PRO A 44 -36.49 12.02 16.96
C PRO A 44 -36.89 10.55 17.25
N PRO A 45 -38.18 10.17 17.16
CA PRO A 45 -38.66 8.90 17.69
C PRO A 45 -38.39 7.71 16.76
N GLU A 46 -37.94 6.61 17.36
CA GLU A 46 -37.81 5.29 16.72
C GLU A 46 -39.17 4.62 16.49
N LYS A 47 -39.36 4.04 15.30
CA LYS A 47 -40.42 3.06 15.01
C LYS A 47 -39.84 1.65 15.12
N SER A 48 -40.51 0.85 15.94
CA SER A 48 -40.27 -0.57 16.21
C SER A 48 -40.21 -1.45 14.96
N LEU A 49 -39.19 -2.30 14.86
CA LEU A 49 -39.25 -3.55 14.11
C LEU A 49 -38.73 -4.69 14.99
N SER A 50 -39.55 -5.73 15.05
CA SER A 50 -39.46 -6.91 15.90
C SER A 50 -38.33 -7.86 15.54
N ALA A 51 -37.82 -8.52 16.57
CA ALA A 51 -36.75 -9.50 16.60
C ALA A 51 -36.89 -10.68 15.62
N GLN A 52 -35.76 -11.09 15.06
CA GLN A 52 -35.50 -12.46 14.60
C GLN A 52 -34.32 -13.04 15.40
N SER A 53 -34.52 -14.26 15.91
CA SER A 53 -33.52 -15.08 16.62
C SER A 53 -32.86 -16.10 15.65
N PRO A 54 -31.88 -16.92 16.06
CA PRO A 54 -30.56 -17.05 15.42
C PRO A 54 -30.42 -18.29 14.52
N PRO A 55 -29.28 -18.51 13.82
CA PRO A 55 -29.10 -19.66 12.95
C PRO A 55 -28.67 -20.91 13.75
N ALA A 56 -29.30 -22.05 13.48
CA ALA A 56 -28.91 -23.35 14.04
C ALA A 56 -28.15 -24.20 13.01
N SER A 57 -27.13 -24.86 13.53
CA SER A 57 -26.15 -25.78 12.96
C SER A 57 -26.71 -27.02 12.25
N PHE A 58 -25.97 -27.48 11.23
CA PHE A 58 -26.07 -28.83 10.66
C PHE A 58 -25.49 -29.87 11.64
N GLN A 59 -26.29 -30.86 12.03
CA GLN A 59 -25.81 -32.17 12.52
C GLN A 59 -26.67 -33.30 11.95
N SER A 60 -25.98 -34.38 11.59
CA SER A 60 -26.46 -35.66 11.08
C SER A 60 -26.98 -36.57 12.19
N SER A 61 -28.05 -37.34 11.94
CA SER A 61 -28.14 -38.77 12.32
C SER A 61 -29.49 -39.38 11.94
N ALA A 62 -29.47 -40.70 11.75
CA ALA A 62 -30.46 -41.55 11.12
C ALA A 62 -31.56 -42.10 12.05
N GLU A 63 -32.57 -42.71 11.40
CA GLU A 63 -33.50 -43.77 11.85
C GLU A 63 -34.53 -43.53 12.99
N SER A 64 -35.83 -43.49 12.66
CA SER A 64 -36.74 -44.66 12.77
C SER A 64 -38.24 -44.29 12.82
N SER A 65 -39.02 -45.05 12.05
CA SER A 65 -40.44 -45.47 12.18
C SER A 65 -41.54 -44.50 12.67
N GLY A 66 -42.59 -44.33 11.86
CA GLY A 66 -43.93 -43.99 12.37
C GLY A 66 -44.95 -43.47 11.35
N SER A 67 -45.80 -44.38 10.84
CA SER A 67 -47.14 -44.19 10.23
C SER A 67 -47.36 -43.19 9.08
N LEU A 68 -47.73 -43.77 7.93
CA LEU A 68 -48.24 -43.11 6.72
C LEU A 68 -49.63 -42.47 6.94
N SER A 69 -49.73 -41.17 6.68
CA SER A 69 -50.97 -40.50 6.27
C SER A 69 -50.89 -40.23 4.76
N PRO A 70 -52.00 -40.31 3.98
CA PRO A 70 -51.94 -40.26 2.53
C PRO A 70 -51.49 -38.88 2.03
N ARG A 71 -50.47 -38.91 1.18
CA ARG A 71 -49.87 -37.76 0.49
C ARG A 71 -50.94 -37.11 -0.40
N ALA A 72 -51.21 -35.82 -0.19
CA ALA A 72 -52.02 -35.01 -1.08
C ALA A 72 -51.46 -35.10 -2.51
N ALA A 73 -52.35 -35.26 -3.49
CA ALA A 73 -52.00 -35.31 -4.92
C ALA A 73 -51.20 -34.06 -5.33
N PRO A 74 -50.22 -34.18 -6.25
CA PRO A 74 -49.50 -33.03 -6.75
C PRO A 74 -50.48 -32.10 -7.49
N ALA A 75 -50.49 -30.82 -7.13
CA ALA A 75 -51.20 -29.80 -7.89
C ALA A 75 -50.79 -29.91 -9.36
N ALA A 76 -51.78 -30.03 -10.26
CA ALA A 76 -51.53 -30.12 -11.69
C ALA A 76 -50.66 -28.94 -12.14
N LYS A 77 -49.58 -29.22 -12.87
CA LYS A 77 -48.79 -28.17 -13.54
C LYS A 77 -49.75 -27.34 -14.40
N PRO A 78 -49.71 -26.00 -14.32
CA PRO A 78 -50.58 -25.18 -15.15
C PRO A 78 -50.37 -25.53 -16.61
N ASP A 79 -51.48 -25.72 -17.32
CA ASP A 79 -51.48 -25.98 -18.76
C ASP A 79 -50.80 -24.80 -19.47
N ILE A 80 -49.63 -25.05 -20.06
CA ILE A 80 -48.80 -24.02 -20.70
C ILE A 80 -49.56 -23.30 -21.82
N THR A 81 -50.58 -23.96 -22.39
CA THR A 81 -51.48 -23.42 -23.41
C THR A 81 -52.35 -22.28 -22.85
N GLN A 82 -52.75 -22.34 -21.57
CA GLN A 82 -53.46 -21.25 -20.89
C GLN A 82 -52.54 -20.07 -20.55
N VAL A 83 -51.23 -20.31 -20.34
CA VAL A 83 -50.24 -19.25 -20.10
C VAL A 83 -50.06 -18.38 -21.36
N PHE A 84 -49.94 -19.00 -22.55
CA PHE A 84 -49.85 -18.27 -23.81
C PHE A 84 -51.13 -17.48 -24.13
N ALA A 85 -52.32 -18.05 -23.89
CA ALA A 85 -53.59 -17.34 -24.03
C ALA A 85 -53.72 -16.13 -23.07
N GLY A 86 -53.20 -16.27 -21.84
CA GLY A 86 -53.18 -15.19 -20.85
C GLY A 86 -52.22 -14.05 -21.17
N ILE A 87 -51.11 -14.32 -21.89
CA ILE A 87 -50.17 -13.29 -22.36
C ILE A 87 -50.81 -12.43 -23.46
N ASP A 88 -51.53 -13.04 -24.39
CA ASP A 88 -52.24 -12.32 -25.46
C ASP A 88 -53.41 -11.48 -24.92
N ALA A 89 -54.11 -11.96 -23.89
CA ALA A 89 -55.15 -11.21 -23.19
C ALA A 89 -54.59 -9.99 -22.44
N ARG A 90 -53.45 -10.13 -21.74
CA ARG A 90 -52.79 -9.02 -21.02
C ARG A 90 -52.19 -7.97 -21.96
N ARG A 91 -51.69 -8.37 -23.13
CA ARG A 91 -51.24 -7.42 -24.19
C ARG A 91 -52.37 -6.52 -24.69
N ARG A 92 -53.63 -6.99 -24.68
CA ARG A 92 -54.81 -6.21 -25.08
C ARG A 92 -55.38 -5.33 -23.97
N SER A 93 -55.04 -5.57 -22.70
CA SER A 93 -55.63 -4.86 -21.54
C SER A 93 -54.70 -3.89 -20.81
N SER A 94 -53.42 -3.79 -21.17
CA SER A 94 -52.45 -2.93 -20.45
C SER A 94 -52.26 -1.57 -21.13
N THR A 95 -53.20 -0.65 -20.92
CA THR A 95 -52.90 0.79 -20.92
C THR A 95 -52.79 1.26 -19.48
N SER A 96 -51.65 1.01 -18.84
CA SER A 96 -51.32 1.61 -17.55
C SER A 96 -49.89 2.15 -17.61
N SER A 97 -49.75 3.44 -17.30
CA SER A 97 -48.50 4.18 -17.22
C SER A 97 -47.63 3.67 -16.06
N THR A 98 -46.68 2.81 -16.37
CA THR A 98 -45.50 2.55 -15.53
C THR A 98 -44.30 3.25 -16.16
N GLY A 99 -43.54 4.02 -15.38
CA GLY A 99 -42.46 4.90 -15.85
C GLY A 99 -41.56 4.24 -16.90
N SER A 100 -41.31 4.94 -18.00
CA SER A 100 -40.50 4.43 -19.11
C SER A 100 -39.07 4.16 -18.63
N VAL A 101 -38.66 2.90 -18.62
CA VAL A 101 -37.25 2.54 -18.44
C VAL A 101 -36.49 3.02 -19.68
N ASP A 102 -35.60 4.00 -19.51
CA ASP A 102 -34.73 4.48 -20.59
C ASP A 102 -33.76 3.38 -21.03
N GLY A 103 -33.68 3.13 -22.34
CA GLY A 103 -32.74 2.19 -22.94
C GLY A 103 -31.27 2.51 -22.64
N THR A 104 -30.94 3.75 -22.29
CA THR A 104 -29.60 4.14 -21.83
C THR A 104 -29.26 3.52 -20.48
N HIS A 105 -30.21 3.48 -19.53
CA HIS A 105 -30.00 2.82 -18.24
C HIS A 105 -29.83 1.31 -18.41
N LEU A 106 -30.59 0.68 -19.30
CA LEU A 106 -30.43 -0.74 -19.64
C LEU A 106 -29.03 -1.01 -20.21
N ARG A 107 -28.57 -0.18 -21.16
CA ARG A 107 -27.21 -0.30 -21.72
C ARG A 107 -26.13 -0.14 -20.66
N THR A 108 -26.27 0.83 -19.76
CA THR A 108 -25.33 1.03 -18.66
C THR A 108 -25.31 -0.16 -17.70
N ALA A 109 -26.46 -0.70 -17.34
CA ALA A 109 -26.55 -1.89 -16.48
C ALA A 109 -25.86 -3.10 -17.13
N PHE A 110 -26.17 -3.39 -18.40
CA PHE A 110 -25.58 -4.52 -19.12
C PHE A 110 -24.11 -4.29 -19.53
N ARG A 111 -23.61 -3.05 -19.53
CA ARG A 111 -22.17 -2.77 -19.68
C ARG A 111 -21.35 -3.28 -18.49
N ASN A 112 -21.97 -3.40 -17.31
CA ASN A 112 -21.36 -3.96 -16.10
C ASN A 112 -21.57 -5.48 -15.99
N ALA A 113 -22.29 -6.12 -16.92
CA ALA A 113 -22.42 -7.57 -16.95
C ALA A 113 -21.20 -8.17 -17.68
N ALA A 114 -20.51 -9.12 -17.05
CA ALA A 114 -19.47 -9.89 -17.70
C ALA A 114 -20.08 -10.98 -18.59
N THR A 115 -19.68 -11.03 -19.87
CA THR A 115 -20.21 -12.00 -20.84
C THR A 115 -19.10 -12.67 -21.64
N SER A 116 -19.28 -13.95 -22.00
CA SER A 116 -18.43 -14.62 -22.99
C SER A 116 -18.59 -13.99 -24.37
N VAL A 117 -17.50 -13.96 -25.16
CA VAL A 117 -17.52 -13.37 -26.51
C VAL A 117 -17.60 -14.46 -27.58
N TRP A 118 -18.52 -14.27 -28.51
CA TRP A 118 -18.79 -15.18 -29.61
C TRP A 118 -18.67 -14.49 -30.97
N VAL A 119 -18.41 -15.27 -32.02
CA VAL A 119 -18.60 -14.84 -33.41
C VAL A 119 -19.57 -15.79 -34.09
N ILE A 120 -20.66 -15.22 -34.61
CA ILE A 120 -21.61 -15.94 -35.46
C ILE A 120 -21.16 -15.78 -36.91
N THR A 121 -21.04 -16.88 -37.63
CA THR A 121 -20.78 -16.90 -39.07
C THR A 121 -21.87 -17.66 -39.82
N SER A 122 -22.02 -17.34 -41.09
CA SER A 122 -22.93 -18.02 -42.02
C SER A 122 -22.39 -17.85 -43.45
N SER A 123 -22.96 -18.56 -44.40
CA SER A 123 -22.63 -18.43 -45.81
C SER A 123 -23.85 -18.68 -46.69
N HIS A 124 -23.91 -17.98 -47.82
CA HIS A 124 -24.87 -18.27 -48.89
C HIS A 124 -24.18 -18.05 -50.23
N ALA A 125 -24.34 -19.01 -51.15
CA ALA A 125 -23.68 -19.00 -52.46
C ALA A 125 -22.15 -18.75 -52.40
N GLY A 126 -21.47 -19.31 -51.39
CA GLY A 126 -20.02 -19.16 -51.21
C GLY A 126 -19.57 -17.81 -50.63
N HIS A 127 -20.49 -16.90 -50.31
CA HIS A 127 -20.16 -15.63 -49.68
C HIS A 127 -20.25 -15.74 -48.14
N PRO A 128 -19.14 -15.53 -47.41
CA PRO A 128 -19.13 -15.62 -45.95
C PRO A 128 -19.63 -14.32 -45.31
N VAL A 129 -20.41 -14.46 -44.24
CA VAL A 129 -20.80 -13.35 -43.35
C VAL A 129 -20.51 -13.72 -41.91
N GLY A 130 -20.38 -12.71 -41.05
CA GLY A 130 -20.33 -12.91 -39.61
C GLY A 130 -20.35 -11.63 -38.81
N PHE A 131 -20.57 -11.76 -37.51
CA PHE A 131 -20.58 -10.66 -36.56
C PHE A 131 -20.27 -11.15 -35.13
N THR A 132 -19.76 -10.24 -34.31
CA THR A 132 -19.50 -10.51 -32.88
C THR A 132 -20.82 -10.50 -32.10
N ALA A 133 -21.02 -11.50 -31.24
CA ALA A 133 -22.19 -11.65 -30.39
C ALA A 133 -21.76 -11.91 -28.94
N ILE A 134 -22.53 -11.38 -27.99
CA ILE A 134 -22.41 -11.67 -26.56
C ILE A 134 -23.69 -12.33 -25.99
N THR A 135 -24.59 -12.73 -26.88
CA THR A 135 -25.97 -13.16 -26.57
C THR A 135 -26.22 -14.64 -26.83
N VAL A 136 -25.16 -15.43 -27.03
CA VAL A 136 -25.29 -16.87 -27.28
C VAL A 136 -25.64 -17.58 -25.97
N ASN A 137 -26.78 -18.25 -25.93
CA ASN A 137 -27.29 -18.97 -24.77
C ASN A 137 -27.69 -20.40 -25.15
N SER A 138 -27.54 -21.34 -24.22
CA SER A 138 -28.12 -22.69 -24.37
C SER A 138 -29.64 -22.62 -24.18
N VAL A 139 -30.39 -23.27 -25.07
CA VAL A 139 -31.86 -23.32 -25.03
C VAL A 139 -32.34 -24.67 -24.51
N CYS A 140 -31.83 -25.76 -25.07
CA CYS A 140 -32.16 -27.12 -24.67
C CYS A 140 -30.97 -28.06 -24.95
N VAL A 141 -30.90 -29.17 -24.22
CA VAL A 141 -29.89 -30.23 -24.42
C VAL A 141 -30.39 -31.31 -25.38
N ASP A 142 -31.69 -31.60 -25.42
CA ASP A 142 -32.28 -32.59 -26.32
C ASP A 142 -33.59 -32.08 -26.97
N PRO A 143 -33.62 -31.85 -28.31
CA PRO A 143 -32.43 -31.80 -29.15
C PRO A 143 -31.51 -30.62 -28.74
N PRO A 144 -30.19 -30.70 -29.01
CA PRO A 144 -29.25 -29.66 -28.60
C PRO A 144 -29.53 -28.35 -29.36
N MET A 145 -29.79 -27.28 -28.63
CA MET A 145 -30.22 -26.00 -29.20
C MET A 145 -29.58 -24.80 -28.50
N VAL A 146 -29.30 -23.76 -29.29
CA VAL A 146 -28.78 -22.47 -28.81
C VAL A 146 -29.62 -21.33 -29.37
N SER A 147 -29.55 -20.18 -28.73
CA SER A 147 -30.15 -18.94 -29.23
C SER A 147 -29.12 -17.82 -29.27
N PHE A 148 -29.28 -16.90 -30.22
CA PHE A 148 -28.49 -15.67 -30.30
C PHE A 148 -29.33 -14.54 -30.92
N ASN A 149 -28.96 -13.29 -30.61
CA ASN A 149 -29.62 -12.12 -31.18
C ASN A 149 -28.89 -11.62 -32.43
N VAL A 150 -29.67 -11.20 -33.43
CA VAL A 150 -29.17 -10.49 -34.61
C VAL A 150 -30.01 -9.22 -34.82
N GLY A 151 -29.33 -8.08 -34.97
CA GLY A 151 -29.99 -6.80 -35.24
C GLY A 151 -30.68 -6.82 -36.60
N ARG A 152 -31.85 -6.20 -36.72
CA ARG A 152 -32.58 -6.09 -38.00
C ARG A 152 -31.82 -5.33 -39.08
N THR A 153 -30.88 -4.50 -38.67
CA THR A 153 -29.98 -3.73 -39.55
C THR A 153 -28.64 -4.44 -39.80
N SER A 154 -28.44 -5.65 -39.28
CA SER A 154 -27.20 -6.40 -39.48
C SER A 154 -27.02 -6.78 -40.94
N SER A 155 -25.83 -6.51 -41.48
CA SER A 155 -25.45 -6.93 -42.84
C SER A 155 -25.42 -8.45 -43.02
N SER A 156 -25.41 -9.23 -41.93
CA SER A 156 -25.42 -10.69 -41.97
C SER A 156 -26.82 -11.31 -41.98
N LEU A 157 -27.88 -10.51 -41.77
CA LEU A 157 -29.24 -11.03 -41.59
C LEU A 157 -29.81 -11.69 -42.85
N ASP A 158 -29.63 -11.09 -44.04
CA ASP A 158 -30.13 -11.65 -45.30
C ASP A 158 -29.50 -13.01 -45.62
N THR A 159 -28.20 -13.17 -45.37
CA THR A 159 -27.51 -14.45 -45.53
C THR A 159 -28.00 -15.51 -44.54
N LEU A 160 -28.21 -15.13 -43.28
CA LEU A 160 -28.73 -16.03 -42.25
C LEU A 160 -30.15 -16.49 -42.55
N SER A 161 -31.01 -15.60 -43.05
CA SER A 161 -32.41 -15.93 -43.38
C SER A 161 -32.53 -16.77 -44.64
N ARG A 162 -31.61 -16.63 -45.61
CA ARG A 162 -31.57 -17.44 -46.84
C ARG A 162 -30.93 -18.81 -46.64
N SER A 163 -29.83 -18.87 -45.90
CA SER A 163 -29.11 -20.13 -45.68
C SER A 163 -29.78 -21.01 -44.61
N LEU A 164 -30.43 -20.37 -43.63
CA LEU A 164 -30.91 -21.01 -42.40
C LEU A 164 -29.82 -21.85 -41.71
N ARG A 165 -28.55 -21.52 -41.92
CA ARG A 165 -27.41 -22.24 -41.36
C ARG A 165 -26.44 -21.29 -40.69
N PHE A 166 -25.86 -21.70 -39.58
CA PHE A 166 -24.93 -20.87 -38.82
C PHE A 166 -23.83 -21.68 -38.16
N ALA A 167 -22.71 -21.01 -37.86
CA ALA A 167 -21.71 -21.48 -36.91
C ALA A 167 -21.46 -20.43 -35.83
N ALA A 168 -21.48 -20.83 -34.56
CA ALA A 168 -21.17 -20.00 -33.41
C ALA A 168 -19.80 -20.38 -32.84
N HIS A 169 -18.91 -19.40 -32.69
CA HIS A 169 -17.52 -19.58 -32.27
C HIS A 169 -17.29 -18.89 -30.93
N LEU A 170 -17.13 -19.64 -29.85
CA LEU A 170 -16.71 -19.11 -28.54
C LEU A 170 -15.23 -18.77 -28.61
N LEU A 171 -14.86 -17.50 -28.44
CA LEU A 171 -13.48 -17.05 -28.59
C LEU A 171 -12.63 -17.35 -27.34
N ARG A 172 -11.33 -17.56 -27.57
CA ARG A 172 -10.31 -17.69 -26.53
C ARG A 172 -9.77 -16.33 -26.08
N GLU A 173 -9.18 -16.29 -24.89
CA GLU A 173 -8.65 -15.07 -24.27
C GLU A 173 -7.65 -14.27 -25.15
N ASP A 174 -6.92 -14.93 -26.05
CA ASP A 174 -5.95 -14.33 -26.98
C ASP A 174 -6.60 -13.73 -28.25
N GLN A 175 -7.91 -13.88 -28.41
CA GLN A 175 -8.62 -13.60 -29.68
C GLN A 175 -9.45 -12.31 -29.68
N GLY A 176 -9.13 -11.35 -28.81
CA GLY A 176 -9.79 -10.03 -28.80
C GLY A 176 -9.69 -9.27 -30.13
N HIS A 177 -8.63 -9.51 -30.90
CA HIS A 177 -8.46 -8.96 -32.24
C HIS A 177 -9.52 -9.49 -33.24
N ILE A 178 -9.90 -10.78 -33.13
CA ILE A 178 -10.97 -11.39 -33.95
C ILE A 178 -12.31 -10.73 -33.61
N ALA A 179 -12.65 -10.64 -32.31
CA ALA A 179 -13.87 -10.00 -31.85
C ALA A 179 -14.01 -8.55 -32.36
N THR A 180 -12.91 -7.78 -32.28
CA THR A 180 -12.88 -6.39 -32.77
C THR A 180 -13.11 -6.32 -34.27
N ARG A 181 -12.51 -7.23 -35.05
CA ARG A 181 -12.67 -7.28 -36.51
C ARG A 181 -14.11 -7.60 -36.92
N PHE A 182 -14.76 -8.57 -36.26
CA PHE A 182 -16.14 -8.95 -36.55
C PHE A 182 -17.18 -7.95 -36.04
N SER A 183 -16.78 -6.97 -35.21
CA SER A 183 -17.57 -5.79 -34.87
C SER A 183 -17.41 -4.63 -35.87
N ALA A 184 -16.45 -4.71 -36.79
CA ALA A 184 -16.16 -3.65 -37.77
C ALA A 184 -17.08 -3.70 -39.02
N THR A 185 -16.78 -2.85 -40.00
CA THR A 185 -17.48 -2.80 -41.30
C THR A 185 -17.31 -4.10 -42.09
N THR A 186 -18.33 -4.44 -42.90
CA THR A 186 -18.42 -5.74 -43.60
C THR A 186 -17.18 -6.09 -44.43
N SER A 187 -16.54 -5.10 -45.08
CA SER A 187 -15.37 -5.31 -45.95
C SER A 187 -14.11 -5.82 -45.24
N LYS A 188 -14.03 -5.72 -43.91
CA LYS A 188 -12.86 -6.10 -43.11
C LYS A 188 -12.99 -7.45 -42.39
N ARG A 189 -14.17 -8.08 -42.39
CA ARG A 189 -14.45 -9.22 -41.49
C ARG A 189 -13.73 -10.51 -41.86
N PHE A 190 -13.53 -10.74 -43.16
CA PHE A 190 -12.89 -11.93 -43.72
C PHE A 190 -11.64 -11.60 -44.57
N SER A 191 -11.02 -10.45 -44.35
CA SER A 191 -9.87 -9.98 -45.14
C SER A 191 -8.52 -10.62 -44.74
N ASN A 192 -8.49 -11.39 -43.65
CA ASN A 192 -7.28 -12.02 -43.11
C ASN A 192 -7.36 -13.55 -43.24
N ASP A 193 -6.22 -14.23 -43.13
CA ASP A 193 -6.10 -15.69 -43.30
C ASP A 193 -6.35 -16.52 -42.02
N ASP A 194 -6.89 -15.91 -40.97
CA ASP A 194 -7.20 -16.56 -39.69
C ASP A 194 -8.58 -17.25 -39.68
N TRP A 195 -9.09 -17.64 -40.84
CA TRP A 195 -10.31 -18.43 -41.01
C TRP A 195 -10.18 -19.42 -42.17
N SER A 196 -11.02 -20.44 -42.18
CA SER A 196 -11.07 -21.46 -43.24
C SER A 196 -12.51 -21.90 -43.50
N TRP A 197 -12.77 -22.62 -44.60
CA TRP A 197 -14.06 -23.27 -44.79
C TRP A 197 -14.15 -24.56 -43.96
N GLY A 198 -15.22 -24.72 -43.20
CA GLY A 198 -15.55 -26.00 -42.56
C GLY A 198 -16.11 -27.00 -43.58
N GLU A 199 -16.09 -28.29 -43.21
CA GLU A 199 -16.72 -29.36 -44.00
C GLU A 199 -18.25 -29.18 -44.11
N ASP A 200 -18.83 -28.41 -43.20
CA ASP A 200 -20.23 -27.96 -43.20
C ASP A 200 -20.47 -26.76 -44.14
N GLY A 201 -19.48 -26.33 -44.92
CA GLY A 201 -19.61 -25.19 -45.84
C GLY A 201 -19.79 -23.84 -45.12
N LEU A 202 -19.54 -23.77 -43.81
CA LEU A 202 -19.61 -22.56 -43.02
C LEU A 202 -18.21 -22.03 -42.70
N PRO A 203 -18.02 -20.70 -42.58
CA PRO A 203 -16.74 -20.15 -42.18
C PRO A 203 -16.35 -20.62 -40.78
N LYS A 204 -15.15 -21.17 -40.66
CA LYS A 204 -14.54 -21.71 -39.43
C LYS A 204 -13.44 -20.79 -38.93
N LEU A 205 -13.62 -20.31 -37.70
CA LEU A 205 -12.63 -19.51 -36.98
C LEU A 205 -11.93 -20.35 -35.90
N PRO A 206 -10.65 -20.07 -35.59
CA PRO A 206 -10.03 -20.61 -34.39
C PRO A 206 -10.85 -20.16 -33.18
N SER A 207 -11.21 -21.09 -32.31
CA SER A 207 -12.13 -20.85 -31.20
C SER A 207 -11.91 -21.85 -30.08
N LEU A 208 -12.42 -21.55 -28.88
CA LEU A 208 -12.49 -22.46 -27.74
C LEU A 208 -13.56 -23.53 -27.97
N ALA A 209 -14.70 -23.14 -28.53
CA ALA A 209 -15.76 -24.04 -28.93
C ALA A 209 -16.42 -23.55 -30.22
N ARG A 210 -16.76 -24.47 -31.10
CA ARG A 210 -17.50 -24.20 -32.34
C ARG A 210 -18.76 -25.05 -32.36
N PHE A 211 -19.89 -24.40 -32.62
CA PHE A 211 -21.20 -25.02 -32.75
C PHE A 211 -21.69 -24.75 -34.18
N SER A 212 -22.20 -25.75 -34.88
CA SER A 212 -22.87 -25.55 -36.18
C SER A 212 -24.26 -26.16 -36.16
N GLY A 213 -25.13 -25.66 -37.03
CA GLY A 213 -26.43 -26.26 -37.25
C GLY A 213 -27.42 -25.36 -38.00
N ASP A 214 -28.68 -25.73 -37.90
CA ASP A 214 -29.79 -25.11 -38.63
C ASP A 214 -30.55 -24.13 -37.75
N ILE A 215 -30.95 -23.00 -38.31
CA ILE A 215 -31.87 -22.06 -37.68
C ILE A 215 -33.29 -22.59 -37.85
N VAL A 216 -33.93 -22.95 -36.74
CA VAL A 216 -35.29 -23.50 -36.73
C VAL A 216 -36.36 -22.43 -36.55
N SER A 217 -36.00 -21.27 -36.00
CA SER A 217 -36.95 -20.17 -35.78
C SER A 217 -36.26 -18.82 -35.65
N PHE A 218 -36.94 -17.78 -36.13
CA PHE A 218 -36.66 -16.39 -35.78
C PHE A 218 -37.87 -15.82 -35.04
N SER A 219 -37.64 -15.22 -33.87
CA SER A 219 -38.66 -14.49 -33.11
C SER A 219 -38.35 -13.00 -33.09
N VAL A 220 -39.35 -12.16 -33.39
CA VAL A 220 -39.17 -10.71 -33.39
C VAL A 220 -39.10 -10.19 -31.95
N ALA A 221 -38.01 -9.50 -31.62
CA ALA A 221 -37.77 -8.88 -30.32
C ALA A 221 -37.31 -7.42 -30.51
N GLY A 222 -38.27 -6.53 -30.74
CA GLY A 222 -38.00 -5.11 -30.99
C GLY A 222 -37.21 -4.88 -32.28
N ASP A 223 -36.05 -4.22 -32.16
CA ASP A 223 -35.09 -3.95 -33.23
C ASP A 223 -34.15 -5.13 -33.52
N ASN A 224 -34.31 -6.24 -32.80
CA ASN A 224 -33.54 -7.48 -32.94
C ASN A 224 -34.45 -8.66 -33.32
N LEU A 225 -33.82 -9.71 -33.87
CA LEU A 225 -34.41 -11.03 -34.00
C LEU A 225 -33.67 -11.99 -33.07
N LEU A 226 -34.42 -12.78 -32.30
CA LEU A 226 -33.91 -13.92 -31.57
C LEU A 226 -33.90 -15.12 -32.52
N ALA A 227 -32.73 -15.55 -32.94
CA ALA A 227 -32.54 -16.77 -33.72
C ALA A 227 -32.43 -17.96 -32.76
N ILE A 228 -33.16 -19.03 -33.05
CA ILE A 228 -33.06 -20.31 -32.34
C ILE A 228 -32.50 -21.34 -33.32
N GLY A 229 -31.36 -21.91 -32.97
CA GLY A 229 -30.62 -22.87 -33.78
C GLY A 229 -30.60 -24.26 -33.15
N ARG A 230 -30.85 -25.30 -33.94
CA ARG A 230 -30.63 -26.70 -33.58
C ARG A 230 -29.26 -27.12 -34.07
N LEU A 231 -28.49 -27.74 -33.19
CA LEU A 231 -27.09 -28.07 -33.44
C LEU A 231 -26.93 -29.46 -34.07
N ASP A 232 -26.06 -29.55 -35.07
CA ASP A 232 -25.65 -30.80 -35.71
C ASP A 232 -24.23 -31.23 -35.30
N ASN A 233 -23.36 -30.28 -34.93
CA ASN A 233 -21.98 -30.56 -34.55
C ASN A 233 -21.44 -29.56 -33.52
N ILE A 234 -20.60 -30.06 -32.60
CA ILE A 234 -19.91 -29.29 -31.57
C ILE A 234 -18.45 -29.74 -31.52
N THR A 235 -17.53 -28.79 -31.64
CA THR A 235 -16.08 -29.03 -31.50
C THR A 235 -15.53 -28.21 -30.34
N LEU A 236 -14.71 -28.83 -29.51
CA LEU A 236 -14.05 -28.19 -28.36
C LEU A 236 -12.53 -28.16 -28.56
N SER A 237 -11.91 -27.06 -28.14
CA SER A 237 -10.46 -26.89 -28.08
C SER A 237 -10.06 -26.53 -26.64
N PRO A 238 -8.83 -26.83 -26.21
CA PRO A 238 -8.32 -26.36 -24.92
C PRO A 238 -8.11 -24.84 -24.92
N GLY A 239 -8.23 -24.21 -23.76
CA GLY A 239 -8.00 -22.78 -23.57
C GLY A 239 -8.96 -22.17 -22.55
N LYS A 240 -8.94 -20.84 -22.45
CA LYS A 240 -9.82 -20.05 -21.59
C LYS A 240 -10.66 -19.09 -22.42
N PRO A 241 -11.92 -18.80 -22.04
CA PRO A 241 -12.80 -17.97 -22.85
C PRO A 241 -12.41 -16.49 -22.77
N LEU A 242 -12.62 -15.77 -23.86
CA LEU A 242 -12.59 -14.32 -23.89
C LEU A 242 -13.81 -13.75 -23.15
N VAL A 243 -13.60 -12.79 -22.26
CA VAL A 243 -14.65 -12.09 -21.53
C VAL A 243 -14.76 -10.65 -22.02
N TYR A 244 -15.99 -10.15 -22.11
CA TYR A 244 -16.29 -8.74 -22.34
C TYR A 244 -16.94 -8.15 -21.10
N HIS A 245 -16.40 -7.02 -20.61
CA HIS A 245 -16.91 -6.27 -19.46
C HIS A 245 -16.50 -4.80 -19.60
N GLY A 246 -17.39 -3.85 -19.28
CA GLY A 246 -17.06 -2.42 -19.25
C GLY A 246 -16.75 -1.76 -20.60
N GLY A 247 -16.84 -2.50 -21.72
CA GLY A 247 -16.39 -2.02 -23.03
C GLY A 247 -15.03 -2.57 -23.48
N VAL A 248 -14.39 -3.42 -22.68
CA VAL A 248 -13.07 -4.00 -22.95
C VAL A 248 -13.11 -5.51 -22.94
N TYR A 249 -12.19 -6.13 -23.67
CA TYR A 249 -11.96 -7.58 -23.67
C TYR A 249 -10.93 -7.96 -22.59
N GLY A 250 -11.13 -9.08 -21.89
CA GLY A 250 -10.25 -9.55 -20.81
C GLY A 250 -10.29 -11.07 -20.58
N SER A 251 -9.53 -11.54 -19.59
CA SER A 251 -9.43 -12.96 -19.17
C SER A 251 -10.16 -13.21 -17.85
N LEU A 252 -10.63 -14.45 -17.64
CA LEU A 252 -11.12 -14.95 -16.35
C LEU A 252 -10.00 -15.26 -15.35
N THR A 253 -8.76 -15.33 -15.82
CA THR A 253 -7.60 -15.54 -14.94
C THR A 253 -7.19 -14.18 -14.42
N PRO A 254 -7.17 -13.94 -13.09
CA PRO A 254 -6.43 -12.80 -12.58
C PRO A 254 -4.99 -12.91 -13.13
N PRO A 255 -4.38 -11.80 -13.58
CA PRO A 255 -2.97 -11.84 -13.98
C PRO A 255 -2.16 -12.50 -12.85
N PRO A 256 -1.10 -13.27 -13.16
CA PRO A 256 -0.23 -13.81 -12.12
C PRO A 256 0.13 -12.67 -11.17
N LEU A 257 -0.09 -12.88 -9.86
CA LEU A 257 0.07 -11.84 -8.85
C LEU A 257 1.52 -11.37 -8.88
N LYS A 258 1.74 -10.28 -9.62
CA LYS A 258 2.99 -9.54 -9.62
C LYS A 258 3.28 -9.13 -8.17
N LYS A 259 4.56 -9.16 -7.79
CA LYS A 259 4.98 -8.71 -6.45
C LYS A 259 4.37 -7.32 -6.20
N ARG A 260 3.60 -7.21 -5.12
CA ARG A 260 2.99 -5.95 -4.68
C ARG A 260 4.09 -4.93 -4.41
N ILE A 261 3.84 -3.68 -4.77
CA ILE A 261 4.65 -2.52 -4.43
C ILE A 261 4.00 -1.85 -3.24
N TYR A 262 4.73 -1.75 -2.13
CA TYR A 262 4.33 -0.99 -0.96
C TYR A 262 4.75 0.49 -1.11
N LEU A 263 3.87 1.41 -0.74
CA LEU A 263 4.09 2.85 -0.91
C LEU A 263 4.11 3.56 0.44
N ASN A 264 5.26 4.10 0.82
CA ASN A 264 5.39 4.98 1.98
C ASN A 264 5.63 6.41 1.51
N ALA A 265 4.94 7.37 2.11
CA ALA A 265 5.28 8.78 1.94
C ALA A 265 6.41 9.13 2.89
N PHE A 266 7.51 9.69 2.38
CA PHE A 266 8.68 10.03 3.19
C PHE A 266 8.72 11.52 3.48
N ASP A 267 8.46 11.87 4.73
CA ASP A 267 8.31 13.25 5.21
C ASP A 267 9.10 13.44 6.52
N MET A 268 9.13 14.65 7.05
CA MET A 268 9.84 15.01 8.27
C MET A 268 9.18 16.25 8.86
N CYS A 269 9.09 16.34 10.20
CA CYS A 269 8.49 17.50 10.87
C CYS A 269 9.39 18.75 10.84
N CYS A 270 9.79 19.18 9.65
CA CYS A 270 10.65 20.31 9.37
C CYS A 270 10.20 21.01 8.08
N VAL A 271 10.95 22.03 7.63
CA VAL A 271 10.66 22.74 6.36
C VAL A 271 11.36 22.04 5.17
N GLY A 272 12.69 21.99 5.15
CA GLY A 272 13.45 21.37 4.07
C GLY A 272 13.94 19.97 4.44
N HIS A 273 13.42 18.93 3.76
CA HIS A 273 13.81 17.54 4.02
C HIS A 273 14.84 17.01 3.00
N GLN A 274 14.38 16.53 1.83
CA GLN A 274 15.23 15.94 0.77
C GLN A 274 15.36 16.82 -0.50
N ALA A 275 14.73 17.99 -0.49
CA ALA A 275 14.78 18.95 -1.59
C ALA A 275 15.01 20.38 -1.05
N PRO A 276 16.23 20.71 -0.58
CA PRO A 276 16.52 22.01 0.03
C PRO A 276 16.24 23.17 -0.93
N GLY A 277 15.64 24.25 -0.41
CA GLY A 277 15.24 25.43 -1.18
C GLY A 277 13.81 25.40 -1.73
N MET A 278 13.21 24.22 -1.89
CA MET A 278 11.88 24.08 -2.50
C MET A 278 10.75 24.77 -1.72
N TRP A 279 10.94 25.07 -0.43
CA TRP A 279 9.99 25.85 0.38
C TRP A 279 9.70 27.25 -0.17
N THR A 280 10.57 27.76 -1.06
CA THR A 280 10.39 29.03 -1.77
C THR A 280 9.44 28.92 -2.96
N HIS A 281 9.15 27.71 -3.45
CA HIS A 281 8.20 27.47 -4.53
C HIS A 281 6.77 27.88 -4.10
N PRO A 282 5.99 28.62 -4.91
CA PRO A 282 4.69 29.15 -4.49
C PRO A 282 3.67 28.09 -4.04
N SER A 283 3.70 26.91 -4.66
CA SER A 283 2.83 25.78 -4.30
C SER A 283 3.28 25.02 -3.06
N ASP A 284 4.52 25.21 -2.60
CA ASP A 284 5.03 24.46 -1.45
C ASP A 284 4.37 24.90 -0.14
N ARG A 285 4.07 23.91 0.70
CA ARG A 285 3.44 24.06 2.01
C ARG A 285 4.30 23.50 3.14
N ALA A 286 5.55 23.06 2.93
CA ALA A 286 6.40 22.56 4.01
C ALA A 286 6.63 23.61 5.12
N ARG A 287 6.59 24.91 4.78
CA ARG A 287 6.62 26.04 5.73
C ARG A 287 5.45 26.09 6.73
N THR A 288 4.38 25.33 6.50
CA THR A 288 3.24 25.15 7.43
C THR A 288 3.36 23.86 8.26
N TYR A 289 4.54 23.22 8.33
CA TYR A 289 4.76 21.99 9.13
C TYR A 289 4.38 22.09 10.62
N LYS A 290 4.32 23.33 11.15
CA LYS A 290 3.93 23.60 12.55
C LYS A 290 2.41 23.62 12.77
N ASP A 291 1.62 23.67 11.69
CA ASP A 291 0.16 23.73 11.73
C ASP A 291 -0.38 22.29 11.70
N LEU A 292 -1.27 21.94 12.62
CA LEU A 292 -1.76 20.56 12.74
C LEU A 292 -2.57 20.13 11.51
N GLU A 293 -3.24 21.10 10.88
CA GLU A 293 -4.04 20.92 9.66
C GLU A 293 -3.19 20.42 8.50
N TYR A 294 -1.91 20.80 8.40
CA TYR A 294 -1.01 20.29 7.38
C TYR A 294 -0.89 18.75 7.46
N TRP A 295 -0.63 18.23 8.67
CA TRP A 295 -0.48 16.80 8.92
C TRP A 295 -1.80 16.03 8.74
N ILE A 296 -2.91 16.59 9.23
CA ILE A 296 -4.26 16.02 9.05
C ILE A 296 -4.59 15.87 7.57
N ASN A 297 -4.39 16.94 6.78
CA ASN A 297 -4.68 16.94 5.35
C ASN A 297 -3.79 15.99 4.58
N LEU A 298 -2.49 15.92 4.92
CA LEU A 298 -1.54 14.98 4.33
C LEU A 298 -1.96 13.53 4.62
N ALA A 299 -2.27 13.18 5.86
CA ALA A 299 -2.70 11.83 6.21
C ALA A 299 -3.96 11.39 5.46
N GLN A 300 -4.95 12.29 5.33
CA GLN A 300 -6.15 12.01 4.54
C GLN A 300 -5.84 11.86 3.05
N LEU A 301 -4.94 12.68 2.50
CA LEU A 301 -4.50 12.56 1.10
C LEU A 301 -3.86 11.20 0.84
N LEU A 302 -2.91 10.80 1.69
CA LEU A 302 -2.19 9.53 1.56
C LEU A 302 -3.13 8.32 1.72
N GLU A 303 -4.07 8.36 2.66
CA GLU A 303 -5.06 7.28 2.83
C GLU A 303 -5.98 7.15 1.60
N ARG A 304 -6.42 8.26 0.99
CA ARG A 304 -7.17 8.22 -0.28
C ARG A 304 -6.30 7.72 -1.44
N GLY A 305 -5.02 8.05 -1.42
CA GLY A 305 -4.03 7.59 -2.39
C GLY A 305 -3.72 6.10 -2.33
N GLY A 306 -3.99 5.44 -1.19
CA GLY A 306 -3.65 4.04 -0.98
C GLY A 306 -2.19 3.82 -0.62
N PHE A 307 -1.57 4.81 0.02
CA PHE A 307 -0.29 4.64 0.69
C PHE A 307 -0.45 3.70 1.89
N ASP A 308 0.59 2.89 2.11
CA ASP A 308 0.70 1.96 3.22
C ASP A 308 1.04 2.67 4.52
N SER A 309 1.98 3.63 4.46
CA SER A 309 2.34 4.43 5.61
C SER A 309 2.82 5.84 5.27
N LEU A 310 2.71 6.73 6.24
CA LEU A 310 3.50 7.96 6.32
C LEU A 310 4.72 7.66 7.19
N PHE A 311 5.91 7.82 6.62
CA PHE A 311 7.20 7.63 7.27
C PHE A 311 7.80 8.99 7.60
N LEU A 312 7.86 9.33 8.89
CA LEU A 312 8.44 10.55 9.43
C LEU A 312 9.89 10.31 9.84
N ALA A 313 10.83 10.90 9.10
CA ALA A 313 12.21 11.04 9.52
C ALA A 313 12.33 11.98 10.73
N ASP A 314 13.46 11.90 11.42
CA ASP A 314 13.79 12.82 12.50
C ASP A 314 15.31 12.99 12.69
N VAL A 315 15.70 14.15 13.18
CA VAL A 315 17.03 14.43 13.72
C VAL A 315 16.91 15.32 14.95
N VAL A 316 17.71 15.02 15.97
CA VAL A 316 17.80 15.83 17.20
C VAL A 316 19.11 16.64 17.26
N GLY A 317 19.78 16.78 16.11
CA GLY A 317 20.97 17.60 15.92
C GLY A 317 20.81 18.47 14.68
N ILE A 318 21.70 19.45 14.52
CA ILE A 318 21.71 20.36 13.37
C ILE A 318 22.87 20.00 12.44
N TYR A 319 22.67 20.19 11.14
CA TYR A 319 23.71 20.07 10.12
C TYR A 319 24.67 21.27 10.21
N ASP A 320 25.82 21.05 10.85
CA ASP A 320 26.81 22.07 11.18
C ASP A 320 28.23 21.77 10.65
N VAL A 321 28.35 20.75 9.79
CA VAL A 321 29.64 20.34 9.17
C VAL A 321 30.06 21.32 8.08
N TYR A 322 29.16 21.68 7.17
CA TYR A 322 29.47 22.56 6.03
C TYR A 322 29.83 23.97 6.53
N ARG A 323 31.02 24.46 6.14
CA ARG A 323 31.61 25.72 6.62
C ARG A 323 31.80 25.80 8.13
N GLY A 324 31.83 24.65 8.81
CA GLY A 324 31.92 24.57 10.27
C GLY A 324 30.84 25.35 11.02
N SER A 325 29.68 25.57 10.42
CA SER A 325 28.57 26.34 11.00
C SER A 325 27.22 25.78 10.59
N ARG A 326 26.23 25.91 11.49
CA ARG A 326 24.82 25.61 11.21
C ARG A 326 24.15 26.62 10.28
N ASP A 327 24.78 27.75 9.99
CA ASP A 327 24.13 28.90 9.34
C ASP A 327 23.60 28.56 7.95
N ALA A 328 24.31 27.72 7.18
CA ALA A 328 23.87 27.25 5.88
C ALA A 328 22.56 26.44 5.99
N ALA A 329 22.48 25.54 6.97
CA ALA A 329 21.29 24.75 7.23
C ALA A 329 20.12 25.63 7.70
N VAL A 330 20.38 26.59 8.59
CA VAL A 330 19.35 27.53 9.08
C VAL A 330 18.82 28.42 7.96
N ARG A 331 19.69 28.98 7.11
CA ARG A 331 19.29 29.88 6.03
C ARG A 331 18.47 29.18 4.94
N SER A 332 18.80 27.93 4.66
CA SER A 332 18.12 27.10 3.65
C SER A 332 16.95 26.27 4.21
N ALA A 333 16.77 26.29 5.54
CA ALA A 333 15.83 25.47 6.30
C ALA A 333 16.04 23.95 6.14
N SER A 334 17.28 23.51 5.89
CA SER A 334 17.68 22.10 5.75
C SER A 334 17.61 21.37 7.08
N GLN A 335 16.48 20.68 7.34
CA GLN A 335 16.15 19.92 8.54
C GLN A 335 16.24 20.74 9.85
N VAL A 336 16.14 22.07 9.75
CA VAL A 336 16.05 22.99 10.88
C VAL A 336 15.23 24.22 10.47
N PRO A 337 14.23 24.67 11.24
CA PRO A 337 13.73 24.07 12.49
C PRO A 337 13.10 22.69 12.26
N VAL A 338 13.10 21.86 13.31
CA VAL A 338 12.51 20.52 13.34
C VAL A 338 11.72 20.35 14.64
N ASN A 339 10.50 19.83 14.53
CA ASN A 339 9.62 19.49 15.65
C ASN A 339 9.60 17.97 15.87
N ASP A 340 9.20 17.54 17.07
CA ASP A 340 9.01 16.12 17.40
C ASP A 340 7.95 15.47 16.48
N PRO A 341 8.31 14.38 15.76
CA PRO A 341 7.40 13.69 14.85
C PRO A 341 6.29 12.88 15.55
N VAL A 342 6.39 12.63 16.85
CA VAL A 342 5.35 11.91 17.61
C VAL A 342 4.09 12.75 17.80
N GLY A 343 4.24 14.07 17.94
CA GLY A 343 3.14 15.00 18.21
C GLY A 343 1.92 14.84 17.28
N PRO A 344 2.08 14.93 15.95
CA PRO A 344 0.95 14.90 15.01
C PRO A 344 0.29 13.52 14.85
N ILE A 345 0.90 12.42 15.32
CA ILE A 345 0.42 11.05 15.03
C ILE A 345 -1.01 10.82 15.48
N SER A 346 -1.38 11.23 16.69
CA SER A 346 -2.73 10.99 17.23
C SER A 346 -3.82 11.73 16.44
N ALA A 347 -3.54 12.95 15.99
CA ALA A 347 -4.44 13.74 15.15
C ALA A 347 -4.62 13.12 13.76
N MET A 348 -3.51 12.71 13.12
CA MET A 348 -3.56 11.99 11.84
C MET A 348 -4.29 10.66 11.95
N ALA A 349 -4.06 9.91 13.03
CA ALA A 349 -4.72 8.63 13.28
C ALA A 349 -6.22 8.77 13.49
N ALA A 350 -6.69 9.88 14.07
CA ALA A 350 -8.12 10.13 14.29
C ALA A 350 -8.90 10.34 12.98
N VAL A 351 -8.23 10.78 11.91
CA VAL A 351 -8.85 11.06 10.59
C VAL A 351 -8.57 10.00 9.53
N THR A 352 -7.91 8.90 9.91
CA THR A 352 -7.51 7.80 9.03
C THR A 352 -7.94 6.46 9.63
N LYS A 353 -8.24 5.48 8.78
CA LYS A 353 -8.65 4.13 9.18
C LYS A 353 -7.57 3.07 8.94
N ARG A 354 -6.66 3.29 7.99
CA ARG A 354 -5.73 2.26 7.47
C ARG A 354 -4.28 2.72 7.40
N LEU A 355 -4.04 4.01 7.15
CA LEU A 355 -2.68 4.53 6.98
C LEU A 355 -1.80 4.21 8.20
N GLY A 356 -0.64 3.60 7.96
CA GLY A 356 0.40 3.38 8.97
C GLY A 356 1.22 4.63 9.26
N PHE A 357 1.85 4.70 10.43
CA PHE A 357 2.68 5.83 10.85
C PHE A 357 4.05 5.35 11.31
N GLY A 358 5.06 5.42 10.43
CA GLY A 358 6.45 5.20 10.78
C GLY A 358 7.02 6.45 11.43
N VAL A 359 7.41 6.38 12.69
CA VAL A 359 8.03 7.50 13.41
C VAL A 359 9.48 7.18 13.73
N THR A 360 10.38 8.09 13.36
CA THR A 360 11.79 8.00 13.73
C THR A 360 11.97 8.53 15.14
N VAL A 361 12.55 7.70 16.00
CA VAL A 361 12.99 8.11 17.34
C VAL A 361 14.35 7.48 17.58
N SER A 362 15.32 8.31 17.97
CA SER A 362 16.67 7.85 18.28
C SER A 362 16.72 7.23 19.68
N LEU A 363 17.22 5.99 19.76
CA LEU A 363 17.41 5.31 21.04
C LEU A 363 18.62 5.81 21.83
N THR A 364 19.52 6.58 21.20
CA THR A 364 20.81 6.96 21.81
C THR A 364 20.65 7.88 23.01
N TYR A 365 19.55 8.61 23.08
CA TYR A 365 19.30 9.65 24.09
C TYR A 365 18.05 9.41 24.91
N GLU A 366 17.35 8.31 24.66
CA GLU A 366 16.11 7.95 25.33
C GLU A 366 16.38 6.90 26.41
N LEU A 367 15.48 6.83 27.39
CA LEU A 367 15.43 5.70 28.33
C LEU A 367 14.39 4.69 27.82
N PRO A 368 14.72 3.38 27.74
CA PRO A 368 13.86 2.40 27.09
C PRO A 368 12.48 2.27 27.76
N TYR A 369 12.40 2.43 29.09
CA TYR A 369 11.13 2.34 29.82
C TYR A 369 10.13 3.45 29.44
N ALA A 370 10.58 4.71 29.38
CA ALA A 370 9.74 5.84 29.00
C ALA A 370 9.36 5.78 27.52
N PHE A 371 10.29 5.35 26.68
CA PHE A 371 10.08 5.14 25.25
C PHE A 371 9.07 4.02 24.97
N ALA A 372 9.20 2.87 25.64
CA ALA A 372 8.29 1.73 25.50
C ALA A 372 6.85 2.13 25.80
N ARG A 373 6.63 2.95 26.84
CA ARG A 373 5.31 3.51 27.18
C ARG A 373 4.76 4.39 26.05
N ARG A 374 5.59 5.26 25.48
CA ARG A 374 5.20 6.15 24.37
C ARG A 374 4.73 5.35 23.17
N MET A 375 5.46 4.29 22.80
CA MET A 375 5.09 3.44 21.68
C MET A 375 3.83 2.61 21.94
N SER A 376 3.68 1.98 23.12
CA SER A 376 2.44 1.27 23.47
C SER A 376 1.22 2.20 23.47
N THR A 377 1.40 3.46 23.92
CA THR A 377 0.34 4.48 23.88
C THR A 377 -0.08 4.77 22.44
N LEU A 378 0.88 5.00 21.54
CA LEU A 378 0.56 5.23 20.12
C LEU A 378 -0.05 3.99 19.48
N ASP A 379 0.40 2.79 19.81
CA ASP A 379 -0.14 1.55 19.26
C ASP A 379 -1.62 1.36 19.65
N HIS A 380 -1.97 1.65 20.91
CA HIS A 380 -3.36 1.68 21.39
C HIS A 380 -4.21 2.75 20.68
N LEU A 381 -3.72 3.99 20.61
CA LEU A 381 -4.46 5.12 20.03
C LEU A 381 -4.66 4.99 18.52
N THR A 382 -3.66 4.46 17.82
CA THR A 382 -3.71 4.24 16.38
C THR A 382 -4.41 2.94 15.99
N LYS A 383 -4.72 2.07 16.97
CA LYS A 383 -5.28 0.72 16.77
C LYS A 383 -4.34 -0.17 15.96
N GLY A 384 -3.07 -0.23 16.38
CA GLY A 384 -2.07 -1.10 15.79
C GLY A 384 -1.45 -0.55 14.52
N ARG A 385 -1.40 0.77 14.30
CA ARG A 385 -0.90 1.37 13.04
C ARG A 385 0.41 2.13 13.19
N VAL A 386 1.02 2.14 14.37
CA VAL A 386 2.33 2.78 14.58
C VAL A 386 3.45 1.83 14.19
N ALA A 387 4.50 2.40 13.62
CA ALA A 387 5.79 1.78 13.41
C ALA A 387 6.91 2.66 14.00
N TRP A 388 7.98 2.04 14.47
CA TRP A 388 9.17 2.73 14.94
C TRP A 388 10.31 2.53 13.93
N ASN A 389 10.85 3.62 13.41
CA ASN A 389 12.12 3.61 12.70
C ASN A 389 13.28 3.75 13.71
N VAL A 390 13.97 2.64 13.93
CA VAL A 390 15.08 2.53 14.89
C VAL A 390 16.33 3.19 14.32
N VAL A 391 16.83 4.23 14.99
CA VAL A 391 18.05 4.94 14.60
C VAL A 391 18.95 5.22 15.80
N THR A 392 20.26 5.34 15.57
CA THR A 392 21.26 5.59 16.61
C THR A 392 21.78 7.04 16.63
N SER A 393 21.19 7.94 15.84
CA SER A 393 21.70 9.30 15.56
C SER A 393 23.14 9.34 15.04
N TYR A 394 23.54 10.44 14.40
CA TYR A 394 24.91 10.61 13.90
C TYR A 394 25.44 12.06 13.91
N LEU A 395 24.60 13.05 14.23
CA LEU A 395 25.04 14.45 14.31
C LEU A 395 25.70 14.72 15.66
N LYS A 396 26.88 15.35 15.65
CA LYS A 396 27.65 15.65 16.85
C LYS A 396 26.90 16.59 17.80
N SER A 397 26.20 17.58 17.24
CA SER A 397 25.40 18.56 18.00
C SER A 397 24.30 17.92 18.85
N ALA A 398 23.74 16.77 18.43
CA ALA A 398 22.77 16.02 19.24
C ALA A 398 23.40 15.51 20.54
N ALA A 399 24.61 14.93 20.46
CA ALA A 399 25.30 14.38 21.63
C ALA A 399 25.55 15.46 22.68
N THR A 400 26.10 16.60 22.27
CA THR A 400 26.41 17.72 23.17
C THR A 400 25.16 18.31 23.82
N ASN A 401 24.09 18.54 23.07
CA ASN A 401 22.87 19.15 23.61
C ASN A 401 22.04 18.20 24.48
N LEU A 402 22.20 16.89 24.31
CA LEU A 402 21.48 15.86 25.07
C LEU A 402 22.32 15.27 26.21
N GLY A 403 23.38 15.97 26.61
CA GLY A 403 24.12 15.70 27.85
C GLY A 403 25.30 14.75 27.73
N LEU A 404 25.71 14.37 26.52
CA LEU A 404 26.95 13.61 26.30
C LEU A 404 28.11 14.57 25.98
N GLU A 405 29.29 14.32 26.56
CA GLU A 405 30.48 15.12 26.27
C GLU A 405 30.93 14.99 24.80
N THR A 406 30.87 13.76 24.29
CA THR A 406 31.22 13.44 22.91
C THR A 406 30.23 12.45 22.32
N GLN A 407 30.23 12.35 21.00
CA GLN A 407 29.43 11.37 20.31
C GLN A 407 29.90 9.95 20.65
N VAL A 408 28.97 9.09 21.05
CA VAL A 408 29.25 7.65 21.27
C VAL A 408 29.82 7.04 19.98
N PRO A 409 30.93 6.27 20.05
CA PRO A 409 31.51 5.62 18.89
C PRO A 409 30.50 4.78 18.10
N HIS A 410 30.63 4.77 16.78
CA HIS A 410 29.65 4.15 15.87
C HIS A 410 29.22 2.74 16.30
N ASP A 411 30.18 1.86 16.57
CA ASP A 411 29.91 0.47 16.90
C ASP A 411 29.30 0.31 18.30
N GLU A 412 29.70 1.15 19.24
CA GLU A 412 29.17 1.10 20.60
C GLU A 412 27.70 1.54 20.63
N ARG A 413 27.28 2.46 19.75
CA ARG A 413 25.87 2.82 19.61
C ARG A 413 24.99 1.63 19.23
N TYR A 414 25.48 0.72 18.40
CA TYR A 414 24.75 -0.49 18.06
C TYR A 414 24.75 -1.51 19.20
N ASN A 415 25.80 -1.56 20.04
CA ASN A 415 25.78 -2.39 21.25
C ASN A 415 24.73 -1.88 22.26
N ILE A 416 24.64 -0.56 22.43
CA ILE A 416 23.57 0.09 23.23
C ILE A 416 22.20 -0.21 22.61
N ALA A 417 22.08 -0.12 21.28
CA ALA A 417 20.84 -0.41 20.56
C ALA A 417 20.35 -1.84 20.81
N GLU A 418 21.24 -2.83 20.77
CA GLU A 418 20.91 -4.23 21.03
C GLU A 418 20.27 -4.43 22.41
N GLU A 419 20.89 -3.87 23.45
CA GLU A 419 20.34 -3.96 24.82
C GLU A 419 19.06 -3.13 24.98
N PHE A 420 18.97 -1.97 24.32
CA PHE A 420 17.75 -1.16 24.31
C PHE A 420 16.57 -1.92 23.71
N MET A 421 16.78 -2.61 22.57
CA MET A 421 15.76 -3.46 21.95
C MET A 421 15.35 -4.60 22.89
N GLU A 422 16.31 -5.25 23.55
CA GLU A 422 16.02 -6.32 24.51
C GLU A 422 15.12 -5.84 25.65
N VAL A 423 15.42 -4.68 26.26
CA VAL A 423 14.57 -4.08 27.31
C VAL A 423 13.16 -3.83 26.78
N CYS A 424 13.03 -3.21 25.60
CA CYS A 424 11.74 -2.93 24.99
C CYS A 424 10.93 -4.22 24.69
N TYR A 425 11.58 -5.27 24.17
CA TYR A 425 10.91 -6.55 23.93
C TYR A 425 10.44 -7.21 25.22
N LYS A 426 11.23 -7.18 26.30
CA LYS A 426 10.79 -7.67 27.61
C LYS A 426 9.56 -6.89 28.09
N LEU A 427 9.56 -5.57 27.96
CA LEU A 427 8.41 -4.73 28.37
C LEU A 427 7.15 -5.03 27.53
N TRP A 428 7.26 -5.10 26.20
CA TRP A 428 6.10 -5.27 25.31
C TRP A 428 5.57 -6.71 25.23
N GLU A 429 6.45 -7.71 25.27
CA GLU A 429 6.10 -9.11 25.00
C GLU A 429 6.04 -9.99 26.25
N ASN A 430 6.76 -9.64 27.32
CA ASN A 430 6.88 -10.50 28.50
C ASN A 430 6.12 -9.98 29.72
N SER A 431 6.12 -8.67 29.94
CA SER A 431 5.68 -8.09 31.20
C SER A 431 4.19 -8.29 31.50
N TRP A 432 3.34 -8.33 30.46
CA TRP A 432 1.91 -8.60 30.61
C TRP A 432 1.50 -9.77 29.71
N GLU A 433 0.85 -10.78 30.27
CA GLU A 433 0.30 -11.91 29.50
C GLU A 433 -0.88 -11.45 28.61
N ASP A 434 -1.22 -12.25 27.59
CA ASP A 434 -2.25 -11.89 26.59
C ASP A 434 -3.63 -11.63 27.23
N ASP A 435 -3.94 -12.33 28.33
CA ASP A 435 -5.20 -12.26 29.08
C ASP A 435 -5.02 -11.69 30.50
N ALA A 436 -4.02 -10.81 30.67
CA ALA A 436 -3.79 -10.12 31.94
C ALA A 436 -4.89 -9.11 32.27
N VAL A 437 -5.42 -8.39 31.28
CA VAL A 437 -6.56 -7.47 31.45
C VAL A 437 -7.85 -8.22 31.19
N LEU A 438 -8.81 -8.07 32.10
CA LEU A 438 -10.11 -8.73 32.01
C LEU A 438 -11.03 -8.03 31.01
N GLU A 439 -11.90 -8.80 30.36
CA GLU A 439 -12.97 -8.26 29.54
C GLU A 439 -13.86 -7.32 30.37
N PRO A 440 -14.33 -6.18 29.84
CA PRO A 440 -14.98 -5.14 30.64
C PRO A 440 -16.16 -5.60 31.50
N ALA A 441 -16.96 -6.53 31.00
CA ALA A 441 -18.10 -7.08 31.75
C ALA A 441 -17.64 -7.95 32.93
N GLU A 442 -16.64 -8.81 32.70
CA GLU A 442 -16.04 -9.66 33.73
C GLU A 442 -15.30 -8.82 34.78
N ALA A 443 -14.57 -7.79 34.35
CA ALA A 443 -13.87 -6.87 35.22
C ALA A 443 -14.83 -6.15 36.18
N ALA A 444 -15.97 -5.69 35.65
CA ALA A 444 -17.02 -5.02 36.43
C ALA A 444 -17.70 -5.97 37.43
N GLU A 445 -17.96 -7.22 37.03
CA GLU A 445 -18.55 -8.24 37.90
C GLU A 445 -17.61 -8.61 39.07
N LYS A 446 -16.33 -8.83 38.78
CA LYS A 446 -15.33 -9.27 39.76
C LYS A 446 -14.76 -8.11 40.61
N GLY A 447 -14.91 -6.86 40.16
CA GLY A 447 -14.25 -5.71 40.77
C GLY A 447 -12.72 -5.74 40.61
N ILE A 448 -12.22 -6.43 39.58
CA ILE A 448 -10.79 -6.61 39.28
C ILE A 448 -10.58 -6.19 37.83
N TYR A 449 -9.66 -5.25 37.56
CA TYR A 449 -9.38 -4.82 36.17
C TYR A 449 -8.41 -5.77 35.46
N ALA A 450 -7.36 -6.20 36.16
CA ALA A 450 -6.33 -7.06 35.62
C ALA A 450 -5.86 -8.08 36.67
N HIS A 451 -5.41 -9.24 36.21
CA HIS A 451 -4.83 -10.32 36.98
C HIS A 451 -3.41 -9.95 37.42
N PRO A 452 -3.16 -9.67 38.72
CA PRO A 452 -1.83 -9.26 39.17
C PRO A 452 -0.78 -10.37 39.04
N ASP A 453 -1.19 -11.63 39.07
CA ASP A 453 -0.37 -12.82 38.85
C ASP A 453 0.05 -13.00 37.38
N LYS A 454 -0.53 -12.22 36.46
CA LYS A 454 -0.21 -12.19 35.02
C LYS A 454 0.56 -10.92 34.60
N VAL A 455 0.97 -10.10 35.57
CA VAL A 455 1.81 -8.92 35.38
C VAL A 455 3.14 -9.15 36.08
N HIS A 456 4.21 -9.04 35.30
CA HIS A 456 5.54 -9.50 35.68
C HIS A 456 6.55 -8.36 35.52
N ASP A 457 7.37 -8.20 36.55
CA ASP A 457 8.60 -7.45 36.49
C ASP A 457 9.55 -8.09 35.46
N ILE A 458 10.26 -7.27 34.68
CA ILE A 458 11.15 -7.78 33.62
C ILE A 458 12.57 -8.06 34.12
N GLU A 459 12.91 -7.55 35.31
CA GLU A 459 14.17 -7.80 36.02
C GLU A 459 15.41 -7.68 35.12
N HIS A 460 15.44 -6.69 34.22
CA HIS A 460 16.54 -6.54 33.27
C HIS A 460 17.75 -5.92 33.96
N GLU A 461 18.86 -6.66 33.96
CA GLU A 461 20.19 -6.17 34.35
C GLU A 461 21.18 -6.38 33.21
N GLY A 462 21.52 -5.30 32.52
CA GLY A 462 22.47 -5.31 31.41
C GLY A 462 23.68 -4.39 31.65
N LYS A 463 24.51 -4.21 30.63
CA LYS A 463 25.69 -3.32 30.69
C LYS A 463 25.27 -1.85 30.65
N TYR A 464 24.21 -1.53 29.92
CA TYR A 464 23.79 -0.17 29.64
C TYR A 464 22.55 0.26 30.43
N PHE A 465 21.64 -0.68 30.73
CA PHE A 465 20.35 -0.42 31.35
C PHE A 465 20.08 -1.37 32.52
N HIS A 466 19.41 -0.81 33.53
CA HIS A 466 18.87 -1.55 34.67
C HIS A 466 17.39 -1.16 34.83
N VAL A 467 16.49 -2.09 34.51
CA VAL A 467 15.04 -1.86 34.48
C VAL A 467 14.35 -3.03 35.19
N PRO A 468 14.04 -2.88 36.49
CA PRO A 468 13.48 -3.99 37.27
C PRO A 468 11.99 -4.19 36.99
N GLY A 469 11.21 -3.10 36.99
CA GLY A 469 9.75 -3.17 37.10
C GLY A 469 8.99 -3.57 35.82
N ALA A 470 7.75 -3.97 36.02
CA ALA A 470 6.78 -4.26 34.97
C ALA A 470 6.51 -3.05 34.06
N HIS A 471 6.04 -3.32 32.84
CA HIS A 471 5.58 -2.30 31.91
C HIS A 471 4.34 -1.57 32.44
N LEU A 472 4.23 -0.28 32.14
CA LEU A 472 3.09 0.54 32.60
C LEU A 472 1.83 0.38 31.75
N CYS A 473 1.95 -0.17 30.54
CA CYS A 473 0.84 -0.30 29.61
C CYS A 473 0.40 -1.76 29.50
N GLU A 474 -0.91 -1.98 29.45
CA GLU A 474 -1.49 -3.26 29.03
C GLU A 474 -1.13 -3.58 27.56
N PRO A 475 -1.20 -4.87 27.16
CA PRO A 475 -0.88 -5.30 25.80
C PRO A 475 -1.61 -4.49 24.74
N SER A 476 -0.86 -3.83 23.85
CA SER A 476 -1.43 -3.10 22.72
C SER A 476 -1.67 -4.02 21.52
N PRO A 477 -2.46 -3.60 20.50
CA PRO A 477 -2.84 -4.48 19.38
C PRO A 477 -1.66 -5.19 18.69
N GLN A 478 -0.52 -4.52 18.54
CA GLN A 478 0.70 -5.10 17.95
C GLN A 478 1.71 -5.59 19.01
N ARG A 479 1.52 -5.27 20.29
CA ARG A 479 2.54 -5.29 21.36
C ARG A 479 3.79 -4.50 20.96
N THR A 480 4.77 -5.15 20.34
CA THR A 480 5.89 -4.48 19.69
C THR A 480 5.39 -3.70 18.46
N PRO A 481 5.64 -2.37 18.36
CA PRO A 481 5.28 -1.60 17.17
C PRO A 481 5.98 -2.17 15.93
N TYR A 482 5.45 -1.93 14.73
CA TYR A 482 6.10 -2.41 13.52
C TYR A 482 7.50 -1.80 13.36
N LEU A 483 8.52 -2.60 13.06
CA LEU A 483 9.92 -2.12 13.15
C LEU A 483 10.50 -1.76 11.78
N PHE A 484 10.78 -0.48 11.58
CA PHE A 484 11.64 0.04 10.52
C PHE A 484 13.09 0.20 11.01
N GLN A 485 14.06 0.15 10.11
CA GLN A 485 15.45 0.52 10.38
C GLN A 485 16.14 1.03 9.11
N ALA A 486 17.09 1.97 9.23
CA ALA A 486 17.75 2.63 8.09
C ALA A 486 19.30 2.66 8.11
N GLY A 487 19.93 1.69 8.76
CA GLY A 487 21.39 1.60 8.94
C GLY A 487 22.11 1.06 7.70
N ALA A 488 22.90 1.90 7.04
CA ALA A 488 23.64 1.54 5.83
C ALA A 488 24.99 0.85 6.07
N SER A 489 25.60 1.00 7.25
CA SER A 489 26.90 0.39 7.59
C SER A 489 26.77 -1.13 7.78
N THR A 490 27.87 -1.89 7.70
CA THR A 490 27.83 -3.36 7.90
C THR A 490 27.18 -3.75 9.23
N LYS A 491 27.52 -3.07 10.33
CA LYS A 491 26.90 -3.29 11.63
C LYS A 491 25.43 -2.87 11.66
N GLY A 492 25.11 -1.76 10.97
CA GLY A 492 23.73 -1.31 10.79
C GLY A 492 22.86 -2.28 10.00
N GLN A 493 23.38 -2.86 8.93
CA GLN A 493 22.71 -3.87 8.12
C GLN A 493 22.51 -5.18 8.88
N ALA A 494 23.51 -5.61 9.67
CA ALA A 494 23.37 -6.78 10.54
C ALA A 494 22.28 -6.56 11.61
N PHE A 495 22.27 -5.38 12.26
CA PHE A 495 21.22 -4.99 13.20
C PHE A 495 19.83 -4.92 12.53
N ALA A 496 19.75 -4.36 11.32
CA ALA A 496 18.53 -4.31 10.52
C ALA A 496 18.01 -5.71 10.20
N ALA A 497 18.89 -6.59 9.71
CA ALA A 497 18.55 -7.97 9.40
C ALA A 497 18.05 -8.72 10.64
N LYS A 498 18.57 -8.39 11.83
CA LYS A 498 18.13 -8.96 13.10
C LYS A 498 16.74 -8.51 13.53
N HIS A 499 16.49 -7.21 13.53
CA HIS A 499 15.35 -6.59 14.23
C HIS A 499 14.30 -5.96 13.34
N ALA A 500 14.64 -5.58 12.11
CA ALA A 500 13.70 -4.85 11.26
C ALA A 500 12.69 -5.80 10.63
N GLU A 501 11.44 -5.37 10.57
CA GLU A 501 10.41 -5.94 9.68
C GLU A 501 10.44 -5.22 8.33
N SER A 502 10.92 -3.98 8.31
CA SER A 502 11.22 -3.22 7.09
C SER A 502 12.56 -2.49 7.17
N VAL A 503 13.39 -2.60 6.14
CA VAL A 503 14.66 -1.86 6.02
C VAL A 503 14.53 -0.76 4.97
N PHE A 504 14.88 0.46 5.37
CA PHE A 504 14.95 1.61 4.49
C PHE A 504 16.39 1.80 3.97
N ILE A 505 16.55 1.79 2.65
CA ILE A 505 17.84 1.94 1.98
C ILE A 505 17.81 3.09 0.97
N ALA A 506 18.98 3.65 0.68
CA ALA A 506 19.17 4.60 -0.40
C ALA A 506 20.29 4.10 -1.33
N GLY A 507 20.15 4.35 -2.62
CA GLY A 507 21.10 3.91 -3.62
C GLY A 507 20.73 4.46 -5.00
N PRO A 508 21.70 4.90 -5.79
CA PRO A 508 21.44 5.64 -7.03
C PRO A 508 21.03 4.75 -8.21
N THR A 509 21.31 3.45 -8.16
CA THR A 509 21.13 2.53 -9.29
C THR A 509 20.61 1.16 -8.87
N VAL A 510 19.94 0.47 -9.78
CA VAL A 510 19.41 -0.90 -9.60
C VAL A 510 20.52 -1.89 -9.18
N PRO A 511 21.71 -1.95 -9.82
CA PRO A 511 22.77 -2.88 -9.39
C PRO A 511 23.28 -2.59 -7.98
N HIS A 512 23.35 -1.31 -7.59
CA HIS A 512 23.77 -0.92 -6.24
C HIS A 512 22.75 -1.39 -5.19
N LEU A 513 21.47 -1.12 -5.43
CA LEU A 513 20.39 -1.55 -4.54
C LEU A 513 20.31 -3.08 -4.46
N LYS A 514 20.48 -3.79 -5.58
CA LYS A 514 20.52 -5.26 -5.61
C LYS A 514 21.60 -5.84 -4.71
N LYS A 515 22.77 -5.20 -4.65
CA LYS A 515 23.86 -5.62 -3.76
C LYS A 515 23.45 -5.46 -2.29
N ILE A 516 22.83 -4.33 -1.94
CA ILE A 516 22.36 -4.05 -0.58
C ILE A 516 21.25 -5.02 -0.18
N THR A 517 20.23 -5.20 -1.02
CA THR A 517 19.10 -6.10 -0.75
C THR A 517 19.59 -7.54 -0.58
N SER A 518 20.45 -8.03 -1.47
CA SER A 518 21.05 -9.37 -1.35
C SER A 518 21.81 -9.55 -0.03
N GLY A 519 22.57 -8.52 0.40
CA GLY A 519 23.30 -8.54 1.67
C GLY A 519 22.38 -8.60 2.88
N ILE A 520 21.33 -7.79 2.93
CA ILE A 520 20.33 -7.79 4.02
C ILE A 520 19.63 -9.14 4.09
N ARG A 521 19.18 -9.67 2.94
CA ARG A 521 18.50 -10.97 2.87
C ARG A 521 19.41 -12.11 3.33
N ALA A 522 20.69 -12.09 2.93
CA ALA A 522 21.68 -13.07 3.37
C ALA A 522 21.89 -13.00 4.89
N SER A 523 22.09 -11.79 5.42
CA SER A 523 22.26 -11.61 6.87
C SER A 523 21.02 -12.03 7.67
N ALA A 524 19.81 -11.82 7.15
CA ALA A 524 18.58 -12.30 7.79
C ALA A 524 18.58 -13.84 7.89
N ARG A 525 18.96 -14.55 6.81
CA ARG A 525 19.10 -16.02 6.84
C ARG A 525 20.13 -16.49 7.85
N GLU A 526 21.30 -15.87 7.87
CA GLU A 526 22.39 -16.20 8.81
C GLU A 526 21.96 -16.06 10.27
N GLN A 527 21.04 -15.13 10.54
CA GLN A 527 20.47 -14.87 11.86
C GLN A 527 19.21 -15.71 12.17
N GLY A 528 18.86 -16.65 11.29
CA GLY A 528 17.73 -17.56 11.48
C GLY A 528 16.36 -16.96 11.20
N ARG A 529 16.30 -15.83 10.49
CA ARG A 529 15.05 -15.20 10.03
C ARG A 529 14.73 -15.58 8.58
N ASP A 530 13.45 -15.70 8.27
CA ASP A 530 13.00 -15.75 6.89
C ASP A 530 13.23 -14.38 6.24
N PRO A 531 14.03 -14.28 5.18
CA PRO A 531 14.24 -13.02 4.49
C PRO A 531 12.95 -12.41 3.97
N ALA A 532 11.91 -13.19 3.66
CA ALA A 532 10.62 -12.67 3.21
C ALA A 532 9.89 -11.82 4.27
N ASN A 533 10.25 -12.00 5.55
CA ASN A 533 9.75 -11.21 6.70
C ASN A 533 10.46 -9.86 6.88
N VAL A 534 11.46 -9.53 6.05
CA VAL A 534 12.24 -8.28 6.15
C VAL A 534 12.00 -7.42 4.91
N LYS A 535 10.90 -6.66 4.81
CA LYS A 535 10.60 -5.87 3.61
C LYS A 535 11.68 -4.81 3.35
N ILE A 536 12.02 -4.51 2.10
CA ILE A 536 13.07 -3.54 1.76
C ILE A 536 12.52 -2.40 0.91
N PHE A 537 12.71 -1.16 1.38
CA PHE A 537 12.19 0.06 0.79
C PHE A 537 13.33 0.94 0.30
N ALA A 538 13.28 1.40 -0.96
CA ALA A 538 14.26 2.36 -1.48
C ALA A 538 13.74 3.79 -1.39
N LEU A 539 14.63 4.75 -1.10
CA LEU A 539 14.36 6.18 -1.28
C LEU A 539 14.15 6.48 -2.76
N VAL A 540 13.07 7.15 -3.14
CA VAL A 540 12.85 7.64 -4.50
C VAL A 540 12.13 8.99 -4.45
N THR A 541 12.50 9.91 -5.35
CA THR A 541 11.69 11.11 -5.63
C THR A 541 11.12 11.02 -7.03
N ILE A 542 9.84 11.35 -7.17
CA ILE A 542 9.12 11.30 -8.45
C ILE A 542 8.63 12.70 -8.79
N ILE A 543 8.90 13.15 -10.01
CA ILE A 543 8.27 14.31 -10.64
C ILE A 543 7.51 13.79 -11.86
N THR A 544 6.19 13.85 -11.78
CA THR A 544 5.30 13.28 -12.81
C THR A 544 4.28 14.30 -13.29
N GLY A 545 3.70 14.03 -14.45
CA GLY A 545 2.62 14.81 -15.04
C GLY A 545 1.83 13.97 -16.05
N SER A 546 0.87 14.60 -16.72
CA SER A 546 0.01 13.96 -17.72
C SER A 546 0.78 13.44 -18.95
N THR A 547 1.94 14.02 -19.25
CA THR A 547 2.86 13.62 -20.33
C THR A 547 4.32 13.72 -19.88
N GLU A 548 5.24 13.20 -20.70
CA GLU A 548 6.68 13.34 -20.46
C GLU A 548 7.10 14.82 -20.44
N GLU A 549 6.58 15.61 -21.37
CA GLU A 549 6.90 17.04 -21.49
C GLU A 549 6.39 17.84 -20.29
N ALA A 550 5.21 17.50 -19.77
CA ALA A 550 4.67 18.13 -18.57
C ALA A 550 5.51 17.80 -17.32
N ALA A 551 5.97 16.56 -17.18
CA ALA A 551 6.85 16.15 -16.10
C ALA A 551 8.23 16.84 -16.20
N GLN A 552 8.79 16.92 -17.40
CA GLN A 552 10.07 17.58 -17.66
C GLN A 552 9.99 19.08 -17.40
N ALA A 553 8.94 19.76 -17.89
CA ALA A 553 8.74 21.20 -17.63
C ALA A 553 8.61 21.50 -16.13
N LYS A 554 7.90 20.65 -15.38
CA LYS A 554 7.79 20.74 -13.92
C LYS A 554 9.15 20.56 -13.23
N TYR A 555 9.96 19.61 -13.69
CA TYR A 555 11.32 19.44 -13.17
C TYR A 555 12.21 20.65 -13.47
N ASP A 556 12.17 21.17 -14.69
CA ASP A 556 12.96 22.34 -15.10
C ASP A 556 12.57 23.59 -14.30
N GLU A 557 11.29 23.75 -13.95
CA GLU A 557 10.83 24.76 -13.00
C GLU A 557 11.41 24.52 -11.59
N TYR A 558 11.28 23.31 -11.04
CA TYR A 558 11.73 23.01 -9.68
C TYR A 558 13.23 23.22 -9.48
N ARG A 559 14.04 22.92 -10.50
CA ARG A 559 15.49 23.16 -10.48
C ARG A 559 15.86 24.62 -10.21
N GLN A 560 14.99 25.57 -10.53
CA GLN A 560 15.23 27.01 -10.31
C GLN A 560 15.14 27.40 -8.83
N TYR A 561 14.45 26.60 -8.02
CA TYR A 561 14.26 26.83 -6.58
C TYR A 561 15.23 26.01 -5.70
N ALA A 562 15.95 25.06 -6.30
CA ALA A 562 16.88 24.19 -5.62
C ALA A 562 18.04 24.98 -4.98
N SER A 563 18.36 24.70 -3.72
CA SER A 563 19.41 25.40 -2.98
C SER A 563 20.71 24.60 -2.95
N ILE A 564 21.74 25.10 -3.63
CA ILE A 564 23.10 24.54 -3.60
C ILE A 564 23.70 24.59 -2.19
N GLU A 565 23.55 25.72 -1.49
CA GLU A 565 24.06 25.86 -0.11
C GLU A 565 23.37 24.88 0.84
N GLY A 566 22.04 24.74 0.72
CA GLY A 566 21.28 23.78 1.53
C GLY A 566 21.62 22.32 1.22
N ALA A 567 21.86 21.99 -0.06
CA ALA A 567 22.31 20.67 -0.49
C ALA A 567 23.69 20.32 0.07
N LEU A 568 24.64 21.25 0.03
CA LEU A 568 25.97 21.05 0.61
C LEU A 568 25.92 20.94 2.14
N ALA A 569 25.03 21.68 2.82
CA ALA A 569 24.81 21.55 4.25
C ALA A 569 24.32 20.13 4.64
N LEU A 570 23.33 19.61 3.91
CA LEU A 570 22.84 18.24 4.10
C LEU A 570 23.92 17.21 3.82
N TYR A 571 24.61 17.33 2.69
CA TYR A 571 25.69 16.42 2.31
C TYR A 571 26.82 16.40 3.34
N GLY A 572 27.19 17.56 3.89
CA GLY A 572 28.20 17.66 4.94
C GLY A 572 27.84 16.82 6.17
N GLY A 573 26.58 16.83 6.59
CA GLY A 573 26.12 15.99 7.69
C GLY A 573 26.05 14.49 7.33
N TRP A 574 25.62 14.15 6.12
CA TRP A 574 25.51 12.74 5.69
C TRP A 574 26.86 12.06 5.47
N ALA A 575 27.77 12.75 4.77
CA ALA A 575 29.09 12.24 4.43
C ALA A 575 30.13 12.48 5.54
N GLY A 576 29.87 13.43 6.45
CA GLY A 576 30.85 13.90 7.43
C GLY A 576 32.02 14.67 6.80
N VAL A 577 31.83 15.21 5.59
CA VAL A 577 32.87 15.90 4.81
C VAL A 577 32.43 17.32 4.49
N ASP A 578 33.23 18.31 4.87
CA ASP A 578 32.99 19.71 4.52
C ASP A 578 33.55 20.02 3.12
N LEU A 579 32.67 20.13 2.12
CA LEU A 579 33.06 20.48 0.75
C LEU A 579 33.34 21.98 0.56
N SER A 580 33.14 22.83 1.57
CA SER A 580 33.48 24.27 1.47
C SER A 580 34.98 24.55 1.49
N THR A 581 35.80 23.56 1.86
CA THR A 581 37.26 23.67 1.86
C THR A 581 37.85 23.67 0.45
N ILE A 582 37.01 23.50 -0.57
CA ILE A 582 37.36 23.47 -2.00
C ILE A 582 36.50 24.51 -2.70
N ASP A 583 37.04 25.14 -3.74
CA ASP A 583 36.22 25.97 -4.62
C ASP A 583 35.08 25.14 -5.22
N VAL A 584 33.88 25.71 -5.27
CA VAL A 584 32.65 24.98 -5.62
C VAL A 584 32.67 24.45 -7.06
N ASP A 585 33.49 25.06 -7.93
CA ASP A 585 33.67 24.69 -9.34
C ASP A 585 35.00 23.96 -9.61
N GLN A 586 35.86 23.79 -8.59
CA GLN A 586 37.10 23.05 -8.73
C GLN A 586 36.81 21.53 -8.86
N PRO A 587 37.38 20.86 -9.88
CA PRO A 587 37.30 19.41 -10.01
C PRO A 587 37.90 18.67 -8.81
N LEU A 588 37.17 17.69 -8.30
CA LEU A 588 37.60 16.90 -7.13
C LEU A 588 38.81 15.99 -7.41
N GLU A 589 39.08 15.67 -8.68
CA GLU A 589 40.19 14.79 -9.09
C GLU A 589 41.58 15.36 -8.80
N TYR A 590 41.71 16.68 -8.68
CA TYR A 590 42.98 17.37 -8.40
C TYR A 590 43.19 17.68 -6.91
N VAL A 591 42.32 17.18 -6.03
CA VAL A 591 42.39 17.48 -4.59
C VAL A 591 43.10 16.35 -3.84
N GLU A 592 44.24 16.67 -3.23
CA GLU A 592 45.09 15.71 -2.50
C GLU A 592 44.64 15.44 -1.04
N ASN A 593 43.33 15.43 -0.78
CA ASN A 593 42.76 15.13 0.54
C ASN A 593 42.06 13.76 0.53
N ASP A 594 42.39 12.86 1.46
CA ASP A 594 41.83 11.51 1.56
C ASP A 594 40.29 11.45 1.59
N ALA A 595 39.65 12.34 2.33
CA ALA A 595 38.19 12.41 2.42
C ALA A 595 37.59 12.80 1.06
N ILE A 596 38.22 13.75 0.38
CA ILE A 596 37.76 14.27 -0.92
C ILE A 596 38.02 13.26 -2.04
N ARG A 597 39.15 12.55 -2.01
CA ARG A 597 39.42 11.43 -2.92
C ARG A 597 38.36 10.35 -2.79
N SER A 598 37.93 10.05 -1.55
CA SER A 598 36.87 9.09 -1.29
C SER A 598 35.51 9.55 -1.84
N VAL A 599 35.18 10.84 -1.69
CA VAL A 599 34.00 11.45 -2.30
C VAL A 599 34.06 11.35 -3.83
N ASN A 600 35.19 11.73 -4.44
CA ASN A 600 35.36 11.66 -5.89
C ASN A 600 35.20 10.22 -6.41
N GLN A 601 35.86 9.24 -5.79
CA GLN A 601 35.72 7.83 -6.16
C GLN A 601 34.28 7.32 -6.05
N MET A 602 33.53 7.76 -5.03
CA MET A 602 32.14 7.38 -4.86
C MET A 602 31.28 7.92 -6.01
N TRP A 603 31.38 9.22 -6.31
CA TRP A 603 30.57 9.87 -7.34
C TRP A 603 30.99 9.47 -8.77
N SER A 604 32.28 9.32 -9.05
CA SER A 604 32.76 8.82 -10.35
C SER A 604 32.24 7.41 -10.66
N LYS A 605 32.03 6.55 -9.67
CA LYS A 605 31.41 5.23 -9.85
C LYS A 605 29.90 5.29 -10.12
N GLN A 606 29.25 6.41 -9.82
CA GLN A 606 27.82 6.62 -10.03
C GLN A 606 27.51 7.36 -11.34
N GLY A 607 28.48 8.14 -11.85
CA GLY A 607 28.37 8.85 -13.13
C GLY A 607 28.59 7.95 -14.35
N THR A 608 28.54 8.55 -15.54
CA THR A 608 28.70 7.86 -16.84
C THR A 608 30.15 7.54 -17.21
N GLY A 609 31.11 7.76 -16.30
CA GLY A 609 32.54 7.53 -16.50
C GLY A 609 33.33 8.75 -17.00
N ASP A 610 32.72 9.61 -17.80
CA ASP A 610 33.37 10.81 -18.39
C ASP A 610 33.05 12.12 -17.63
N GLU A 611 32.24 12.04 -16.57
CA GLU A 611 31.84 13.21 -15.79
C GLU A 611 32.94 13.66 -14.81
N VAL A 612 33.38 14.90 -14.98
CA VAL A 612 34.21 15.60 -13.99
C VAL A 612 33.31 16.12 -12.87
N TRP A 613 33.53 15.64 -11.64
CA TRP A 613 32.76 16.02 -10.45
C TRP A 613 33.34 17.25 -9.76
N THR A 614 32.46 18.18 -9.38
CA THR A 614 32.74 19.37 -8.56
C THR A 614 31.74 19.42 -7.41
N PRO A 615 32.02 20.15 -6.30
CA PRO A 615 31.02 20.37 -5.26
C PRO A 615 29.69 20.91 -5.79
N ARG A 616 29.71 21.80 -6.80
CA ARG A 616 28.50 22.29 -7.47
C ARG A 616 27.68 21.16 -8.07
N LYS A 617 28.30 20.30 -8.88
CA LYS A 617 27.59 19.20 -9.57
C LYS A 617 27.01 18.19 -8.58
N ILE A 618 27.75 17.89 -7.50
CA ILE A 618 27.23 17.04 -6.42
C ILE A 618 25.99 17.69 -5.81
N ALA A 619 26.08 18.98 -5.45
CA ALA A 619 24.96 19.71 -4.87
C ALA A 619 23.75 19.77 -5.81
N GLU A 620 23.94 20.08 -7.09
CA GLU A 620 22.88 20.08 -8.12
C GLU A 620 22.21 18.71 -8.26
N LYS A 621 22.99 17.62 -8.13
CA LYS A 621 22.48 16.26 -8.25
C LYS A 621 21.59 15.87 -7.06
N ILE A 622 21.94 16.29 -5.84
CA ILE A 622 21.22 15.93 -4.62
C ILE A 622 20.18 16.96 -4.18
N ALA A 623 20.17 18.16 -4.77
CA ALA A 623 19.29 19.25 -4.35
C ALA A 623 17.79 18.94 -4.56
N ILE A 624 17.46 17.93 -5.37
CA ILE A 624 16.12 17.36 -5.46
C ILE A 624 16.25 15.83 -5.36
N GLY A 625 15.82 15.28 -4.22
CA GLY A 625 15.77 13.82 -3.98
C GLY A 625 16.93 13.25 -3.17
N GLY A 626 17.84 14.09 -2.69
CA GLY A 626 18.92 13.69 -1.79
C GLY A 626 19.84 12.64 -2.42
N LEU A 627 20.12 11.57 -1.68
CA LEU A 627 20.97 10.46 -2.14
C LEU A 627 20.19 9.33 -2.86
N GLY A 628 18.89 9.53 -3.08
CA GLY A 628 18.07 8.61 -3.85
C GLY A 628 18.02 8.97 -5.34
N PRO A 629 17.52 8.08 -6.20
CA PRO A 629 17.12 8.43 -7.55
C PRO A 629 16.04 9.52 -7.58
N LEU A 630 16.12 10.32 -8.63
CA LEU A 630 15.05 11.19 -9.09
C LEU A 630 14.51 10.64 -10.41
N ILE A 631 13.22 10.31 -10.43
CA ILE A 631 12.50 9.86 -11.62
C ILE A 631 11.65 11.01 -12.13
N VAL A 632 11.87 11.40 -13.38
CA VAL A 632 11.08 12.43 -14.08
C VAL A 632 10.44 11.77 -15.29
N GLY A 633 9.11 11.82 -15.40
CA GLY A 633 8.43 11.33 -16.59
C GLY A 633 6.92 11.15 -16.44
N SER A 634 6.28 10.61 -17.47
CA SER A 634 4.86 10.27 -17.46
C SER A 634 4.55 9.12 -16.49
N ALA A 635 3.29 8.94 -16.14
CA ALA A 635 2.81 7.81 -15.33
C ALA A 635 3.35 6.45 -15.80
N THR A 636 3.33 6.21 -17.12
CA THR A 636 3.80 4.97 -17.74
C THR A 636 5.30 4.77 -17.56
N ASN A 637 6.09 5.83 -17.76
CA ASN A 637 7.54 5.78 -17.62
C ASN A 637 7.95 5.58 -16.16
N VAL A 638 7.34 6.34 -15.25
CA VAL A 638 7.54 6.17 -13.81
C VAL A 638 7.21 4.74 -13.39
N ALA A 639 6.04 4.21 -13.79
CA ALA A 639 5.65 2.85 -13.45
C ALA A 639 6.60 1.78 -14.03
N ASN A 640 7.13 1.98 -15.25
CA ASN A 640 8.14 1.09 -15.82
C ASN A 640 9.41 1.05 -14.96
N GLN A 641 9.91 2.21 -14.53
CA GLN A 641 11.10 2.30 -13.69
C GLN A 641 10.86 1.70 -12.31
N LEU A 642 9.73 2.00 -11.66
CA LEU A 642 9.40 1.41 -10.36
C LEU A 642 9.28 -0.13 -10.44
N GLU A 643 8.65 -0.67 -11.49
CA GLU A 643 8.61 -2.13 -11.71
C GLU A 643 9.99 -2.72 -11.91
N GLN A 644 10.84 -2.07 -12.71
CA GLN A 644 12.22 -2.52 -12.93
C GLN A 644 12.98 -2.61 -11.60
N TRP A 645 12.85 -1.60 -10.74
CA TRP A 645 13.55 -1.55 -9.47
C TRP A 645 13.04 -2.63 -8.50
N ILE A 646 11.73 -2.88 -8.49
CA ILE A 646 11.12 -3.95 -7.69
C ILE A 646 11.61 -5.33 -8.13
N ASP A 647 11.55 -5.60 -9.43
CA ASP A 647 11.82 -6.93 -9.97
C ASP A 647 13.33 -7.24 -10.06
N GLU A 648 14.17 -6.26 -10.43
CA GLU A 648 15.61 -6.49 -10.64
C GLU A 648 16.47 -6.32 -9.38
N ALA A 649 16.11 -5.37 -8.50
CA ALA A 649 16.82 -5.12 -7.25
C ALA A 649 16.20 -5.87 -6.04
N ASP A 650 15.10 -6.60 -6.22
CA ASP A 650 14.37 -7.29 -5.14
C ASP A 650 13.92 -6.35 -4.01
N LEU A 651 13.35 -5.22 -4.40
CA LEU A 651 12.68 -4.31 -3.46
C LEU A 651 11.25 -4.80 -3.19
N ASP A 652 10.68 -4.38 -2.05
CA ASP A 652 9.26 -4.58 -1.75
C ASP A 652 8.47 -3.29 -1.95
N GLY A 653 9.10 -2.13 -1.83
CA GLY A 653 8.42 -0.85 -1.96
C GLY A 653 9.35 0.35 -1.98
N PHE A 654 8.75 1.52 -1.82
CA PHE A 654 9.44 2.80 -1.90
C PHE A 654 9.07 3.71 -0.74
N ASN A 655 10.09 4.39 -0.20
CA ASN A 655 9.92 5.60 0.61
C ASN A 655 10.00 6.79 -0.36
N LEU A 656 8.83 7.35 -0.68
CA LEU A 656 8.68 8.40 -1.69
C LEU A 656 8.89 9.77 -1.05
N ALA A 657 10.04 10.39 -1.31
CA ALA A 657 10.33 11.76 -0.89
C ALA A 657 9.61 12.78 -1.80
N TYR A 658 9.32 13.95 -1.25
CA TYR A 658 8.73 15.06 -2.00
C TYR A 658 9.79 16.04 -2.51
N ALA A 659 9.49 16.68 -3.66
CA ALA A 659 10.16 17.91 -4.07
C ALA A 659 9.34 19.13 -3.58
N VAL A 660 8.03 19.12 -3.82
CA VAL A 660 7.07 20.12 -3.34
C VAL A 660 5.94 19.39 -2.61
N THR A 661 5.63 19.77 -1.38
CA THR A 661 4.55 19.14 -0.59
C THR A 661 3.32 20.05 -0.48
N PRO A 662 2.09 19.53 -0.63
CA PRO A 662 1.72 18.12 -0.89
C PRO A 662 1.73 17.71 -2.37
N ASN A 663 2.00 18.64 -3.30
CA ASN A 663 1.86 18.43 -4.74
C ASN A 663 2.53 17.15 -5.28
N THR A 664 3.75 16.80 -4.84
CA THR A 664 4.40 15.55 -5.26
C THR A 664 3.52 14.33 -4.95
N PHE A 665 2.89 14.28 -3.77
CA PHE A 665 2.00 13.17 -3.41
C PHE A 665 0.69 13.23 -4.20
N GLU A 666 0.13 14.41 -4.43
CA GLU A 666 -1.07 14.59 -5.26
C GLU A 666 -0.83 14.06 -6.68
N ASP A 667 0.28 14.46 -7.31
CA ASP A 667 0.65 14.03 -8.67
C ASP A 667 0.86 12.50 -8.75
N ILE A 668 1.51 11.90 -7.74
CA ILE A 668 1.70 10.44 -7.67
C ILE A 668 0.35 9.72 -7.56
N ILE A 669 -0.55 10.25 -6.72
CA ILE A 669 -1.89 9.68 -6.52
C ILE A 669 -2.75 9.83 -7.78
N GLU A 670 -2.65 10.95 -8.47
CA GLU A 670 -3.44 11.23 -9.68
C GLU A 670 -2.95 10.44 -10.89
N HIS A 671 -1.63 10.34 -11.06
CA HIS A 671 -1.04 9.82 -12.31
C HIS A 671 -0.45 8.41 -12.15
N VAL A 672 0.35 8.17 -11.10
CA VAL A 672 1.19 6.95 -11.00
C VAL A 672 0.42 5.80 -10.34
N VAL A 673 -0.30 6.06 -9.25
CA VAL A 673 -1.06 5.03 -8.53
C VAL A 673 -2.09 4.32 -9.43
N PRO A 674 -2.90 5.00 -10.26
CA PRO A 674 -3.84 4.33 -11.16
C PRO A 674 -3.14 3.42 -12.17
N GLU A 675 -1.98 3.84 -12.68
CA GLU A 675 -1.18 3.03 -13.61
C GLU A 675 -0.59 1.80 -12.91
N LEU A 676 -0.08 1.92 -11.68
CA LEU A 676 0.39 0.77 -10.90
C LEU A 676 -0.74 -0.20 -10.52
N ARG A 677 -1.95 0.29 -10.25
CA ARG A 677 -3.16 -0.54 -10.03
C ARG A 677 -3.54 -1.29 -11.30
N ARG A 678 -3.57 -0.62 -12.45
CA ARG A 678 -3.82 -1.25 -13.76
C ARG A 678 -2.83 -2.38 -14.06
N ARG A 679 -1.59 -2.26 -13.57
CA ARG A 679 -0.53 -3.29 -13.69
C ARG A 679 -0.58 -4.38 -12.62
N GLY A 680 -1.50 -4.30 -11.67
CA GLY A 680 -1.62 -5.25 -10.56
C GLY A 680 -0.48 -5.16 -9.53
N ARG A 681 0.22 -4.03 -9.47
CA ARG A 681 1.35 -3.79 -8.54
C ARG A 681 0.90 -3.14 -7.24
N VAL A 682 -0.11 -2.28 -7.29
CA VAL A 682 -0.75 -1.67 -6.12
C VAL A 682 -2.17 -2.20 -6.02
N PRO A 683 -2.65 -2.62 -4.85
CA PRO A 683 -4.01 -3.15 -4.71
C PRO A 683 -5.05 -2.04 -4.95
N GLU A 684 -6.22 -2.46 -5.44
CA GLU A 684 -7.41 -1.60 -5.42
C GLU A 684 -7.84 -1.31 -3.99
N GLN A 685 -8.33 -0.10 -3.76
CA GLN A 685 -8.93 0.22 -2.47
C GLN A 685 -10.31 -0.40 -2.38
N VAL A 686 -10.50 -1.25 -1.37
CA VAL A 686 -11.82 -1.77 -1.02
C VAL A 686 -12.46 -0.82 0.00
N PRO A 687 -13.56 -0.13 -0.35
CA PRO A 687 -14.31 0.66 0.61
C PRO A 687 -14.73 -0.21 1.80
N ASP A 688 -14.61 0.34 3.00
CA ASP A 688 -15.00 -0.32 4.25
C ASP A 688 -14.32 -1.67 4.55
N ALA A 689 -13.15 -1.93 3.95
CA ALA A 689 -12.31 -3.05 4.35
C ALA A 689 -12.05 -3.03 5.86
N PRO A 690 -12.06 -4.21 6.53
CA PRO A 690 -11.82 -4.30 7.96
C PRO A 690 -10.46 -3.67 8.32
N ARG A 691 -10.42 -2.99 9.46
CA ARG A 691 -9.17 -2.42 9.97
C ARG A 691 -8.21 -3.57 10.27
N LYS A 692 -6.99 -3.41 9.78
CA LYS A 692 -5.86 -4.27 10.07
C LYS A 692 -4.81 -3.46 10.83
N THR A 693 -4.02 -4.14 11.64
CA THR A 693 -2.76 -3.58 12.12
C THR A 693 -1.81 -3.33 10.94
N LEU A 694 -0.78 -2.51 11.16
CA LEU A 694 0.23 -2.23 10.16
C LEU A 694 1.00 -3.52 9.81
N ARG A 695 1.35 -4.34 10.81
CA ARG A 695 1.99 -5.63 10.60
C ARG A 695 1.19 -6.57 9.70
N GLU A 696 -0.11 -6.72 9.93
CA GLU A 696 -0.99 -7.53 9.07
C GLU A 696 -1.08 -6.95 7.64
N SER A 697 -1.02 -5.63 7.50
CA SER A 697 -1.10 -4.95 6.20
C SER A 697 0.18 -5.12 5.37
N MET A 698 1.34 -5.22 6.04
CA MET A 698 2.67 -5.33 5.43
C MET A 698 3.15 -6.77 5.25
N GLY A 699 2.66 -7.70 6.09
CA GLY A 699 3.11 -9.09 6.10
C GLY A 699 2.38 -10.04 5.14
N GLY A 700 1.27 -9.62 4.55
CA GLY A 700 0.50 -10.44 3.59
C GLY A 700 -0.62 -11.28 4.24
N PRO A 701 -1.21 -12.26 3.51
CA PRO A 701 -2.41 -12.96 3.94
C PRO A 701 -2.30 -13.76 5.24
N GLU A 702 -1.10 -14.28 5.56
CA GLU A 702 -0.84 -15.10 6.76
C GLU A 702 -0.29 -14.28 7.94
N ALA A 703 -0.10 -12.97 7.75
CA ALA A 703 0.45 -12.12 8.79
C ALA A 703 -0.55 -11.92 9.93
N THR A 704 -0.02 -11.91 11.15
CA THR A 704 -0.79 -11.62 12.36
C THR A 704 -0.41 -10.23 12.90
N ALA A 705 -1.17 -9.74 13.86
CA ALA A 705 -0.84 -8.50 14.56
C ALA A 705 0.49 -8.58 15.35
N TYR A 706 0.99 -9.78 15.65
CA TYR A 706 2.21 -10.00 16.43
C TYR A 706 3.42 -10.35 15.57
N VAL A 707 4.61 -10.14 16.13
CA VAL A 707 5.89 -10.50 15.50
C VAL A 707 5.94 -12.00 15.15
N THR A 708 6.63 -12.31 14.05
CA THR A 708 6.77 -13.69 13.57
C THR A 708 7.65 -14.55 14.49
N PRO A 709 7.48 -15.89 14.52
CA PRO A 709 8.23 -16.77 15.43
C PRO A 709 9.76 -16.72 15.31
N ASP A 710 10.27 -16.34 14.14
CA ASP A 710 11.69 -16.15 13.85
C ASP A 710 12.24 -14.79 14.32
N HIS A 711 11.36 -13.83 14.67
CA HIS A 711 11.76 -12.51 15.15
C HIS A 711 12.33 -12.57 16.59
N PRO A 712 13.41 -11.83 16.94
CA PRO A 712 14.00 -11.86 18.28
C PRO A 712 13.00 -11.56 19.41
N ALA A 713 12.08 -10.62 19.20
CA ALA A 713 11.06 -10.25 20.19
C ALA A 713 10.15 -11.44 20.57
N TYR A 714 9.91 -12.38 19.65
CA TYR A 714 9.05 -13.54 19.90
C TYR A 714 9.61 -14.44 21.01
N LYS A 715 10.93 -14.47 21.21
CA LYS A 715 11.59 -15.22 22.29
C LYS A 715 11.24 -14.68 23.68
N HIS A 716 10.81 -13.43 23.76
CA HIS A 716 10.37 -12.79 24.99
C HIS A 716 8.87 -12.95 25.23
N LYS A 717 8.10 -13.46 24.25
CA LYS A 717 6.67 -13.71 24.44
C LYS A 717 6.50 -14.72 25.59
N ARG A 718 5.80 -14.28 26.64
CA ARG A 718 5.45 -15.16 27.75
C ARG A 718 4.42 -16.18 27.25
N ARG A 719 4.80 -17.45 27.20
CA ARG A 719 3.89 -18.54 26.84
C ARG A 719 3.11 -18.93 28.08
N GLN A 720 1.79 -19.09 27.94
CA GLN A 720 0.99 -19.76 28.97
C GLN A 720 1.58 -21.16 29.18
N LEU A 721 1.99 -21.46 30.42
CA LEU A 721 2.47 -22.79 30.83
C LEU A 721 1.29 -23.74 31.03
#